data_AF-A0A4S8IAV0-F1
#
_entry.id   AF-A0A4S8IAV0-F1
#
_cell.length_a   1.000
_cell.length_b   1.000
_cell.length_c   1.000
_cell.angle_alpha   90.00
_cell.angle_beta   90.00
_cell.angle_gamma   90.00
#
_symmetry.space_group_name_H-M   'P 1'
#
loop_
_entity.id
_entity.type
_entity.pdbx_description
1 polymer ?
#
loop_
_entity_poly.entity_id
_entity_poly.type
_entity_poly.pdbx_seq_one_letter_code
_entity_poly.pdbx_strand_id
1 'polypeptide(L)'
;MAAAQLLSCPSGSPQIFRIPNASTFHSKRFPRFPARSRSRTLTLQASASRIPPAAASSAAAAAAPAAAAGFRHCFSKGEDGFLYCEGVRVEDVMEAVERSPFYLYSKDQITRNFEAYKEALEGLKSVVGYAIKANNNLKILEHLKGLGCGAVLVSGNELRLALRAGFDPTRCIFNGNGKLLEDLVLAAEKGVFVNVDSEFDLENIVTAARVVGKRVPVLLRINPDVDPQVHPYVATGNKTSKFGIRNEKLQWFLDAVKTHSSEIDLVGVHCHLGSTITKVDIFRDAAILMVNFIDQIRAQGFQLEYLNIGGGLGIDYHHTGAVLPTPLDLINTVRELVLSRDLTLIIEPGRSLIANTCCLVNTVTGVKTNGTKNFIVIDGSMAELIRPSLYGAYQHIELVSPPLPNAETSTFDVVGPVCESADFLGKDRELPTPAKGAGLVVHDAGAYFPLDSPCVRQPPGGRRWFFFFVESTLVRNWNAVGLLPPAERGDIYLTRSSWFALDVLGSCQLDIGAFAKVTRRSYCHRLAHMATDIYQNGSNGNAQHDPQRTYQVVVAATRDMGIGKDGNLPWKLPSDLKFFKEVTMTTSDPSKRNAVIMGRKTWESIPPRNRPLPGRLNVVLTRSGSFDIATAENILMCGSLNSALELLAATPYCLSIERVFVIGGGQVLREALNAPGCEAIHLTDIETSFQCDTFIPPVDCSVFRPWYSSFPLLENSIRYSFVTYVRVQSSGTEPHAARDGEVVDSKSIKDKFKVERFLFLPKLIYERHEEYAYLRLVKDIIANGAKKNDRTGTGTLSKFGCQFYVENGELSCQMYQRSADLGLGVPFNIASYSLLTCMIAQVCDLLPGDFVHAIGDAHVYSTHVRPLEEQLQKQPKPFPVLKMNPLKKDIDSFVASDFELVGYDPHNKIEMKMAI
;
A
#
# COMPACT_ATOMS: atom_id res chain seq x y z
N MET A 1 -39.64 -31.01 -39.08
CA MET A 1 -40.69 -31.04 -38.01
C MET A 1 -40.49 -29.80 -37.16
N ALA A 2 -41.57 -29.23 -36.58
CA ALA A 2 -41.58 -28.02 -35.74
C ALA A 2 -40.94 -26.76 -36.38
N ALA A 3 -41.74 -25.74 -36.69
CA ALA A 3 -41.26 -24.51 -37.32
C ALA A 3 -42.02 -23.25 -36.84
N ALA A 4 -41.26 -22.16 -36.73
CA ALA A 4 -41.63 -20.76 -36.99
C ALA A 4 -42.83 -20.06 -36.26
N GLN A 5 -42.46 -19.00 -35.54
CA GLN A 5 -42.96 -17.60 -35.68
C GLN A 5 -44.40 -17.18 -35.26
N LEU A 6 -44.42 -16.23 -34.30
CA LEU A 6 -45.05 -14.88 -34.32
C LEU A 6 -46.57 -14.66 -34.55
N LEU A 7 -46.99 -13.44 -34.13
CA LEU A 7 -48.31 -12.77 -34.28
C LEU A 7 -49.38 -13.14 -33.23
N SER A 8 -50.30 -12.27 -32.79
CA SER A 8 -50.34 -10.78 -32.63
C SER A 8 -51.61 -10.36 -31.85
N CYS A 9 -51.68 -9.11 -31.36
CA CYS A 9 -52.84 -8.37 -30.80
C CYS A 9 -54.23 -8.64 -31.46
N PRO A 10 -55.40 -8.40 -30.80
CA PRO A 10 -55.71 -7.15 -30.06
C PRO A 10 -56.73 -7.15 -28.87
N SER A 11 -56.88 -5.95 -28.25
CA SER A 11 -58.07 -5.34 -27.57
C SER A 11 -59.02 -6.15 -26.66
N GLY A 12 -59.43 -5.65 -25.48
CA GLY A 12 -59.11 -4.37 -24.82
C GLY A 12 -59.88 -4.04 -23.52
N SER A 13 -59.48 -2.91 -22.89
CA SER A 13 -60.15 -2.00 -21.91
C SER A 13 -61.58 -2.30 -21.37
N PRO A 14 -61.93 -1.91 -20.10
CA PRO A 14 -61.60 -0.58 -19.56
C PRO A 14 -61.35 -0.36 -18.04
N GLN A 15 -60.47 0.63 -17.77
CA GLN A 15 -60.54 1.66 -16.69
C GLN A 15 -60.44 1.21 -15.21
N ILE A 16 -60.05 2.05 -14.23
CA ILE A 16 -59.71 3.49 -14.18
C ILE A 16 -58.48 3.66 -13.23
N PHE A 17 -57.69 4.73 -13.12
CA PHE A 17 -57.78 6.15 -13.51
C PHE A 17 -56.44 6.65 -14.13
N ARG A 18 -56.11 7.95 -14.07
CA ARG A 18 -54.85 8.53 -14.61
C ARG A 18 -54.36 9.79 -13.87
N ILE A 19 -53.02 9.90 -13.82
CA ILE A 19 -52.12 11.06 -14.07
C ILE A 19 -52.77 12.38 -14.54
N PRO A 20 -52.12 13.55 -14.27
CA PRO A 20 -51.21 14.09 -15.30
C PRO A 20 -49.92 14.80 -14.80
N ASN A 21 -48.90 14.82 -15.67
CA ASN A 21 -47.84 15.84 -15.68
C ASN A 21 -48.33 17.07 -16.47
N ALA A 22 -47.96 18.28 -16.04
CA ALA A 22 -47.98 19.50 -16.85
C ALA A 22 -47.01 20.56 -16.29
N SER A 23 -46.72 21.62 -17.05
CA SER A 23 -45.68 22.61 -16.78
C SER A 23 -46.20 24.05 -16.73
N THR A 24 -45.28 25.01 -16.51
CA THR A 24 -45.38 26.49 -16.72
C THR A 24 -45.85 27.41 -15.57
N PHE A 25 -45.29 28.64 -15.61
CA PHE A 25 -45.65 29.87 -14.86
C PHE A 25 -45.41 29.90 -13.32
N HIS A 26 -45.17 31.05 -12.67
CA HIS A 26 -45.05 32.45 -13.14
C HIS A 26 -44.08 33.29 -12.25
N SER A 27 -43.58 34.41 -12.76
CA SER A 27 -42.73 35.38 -12.04
C SER A 27 -43.48 36.61 -11.46
N LYS A 28 -43.13 37.03 -10.24
CA LYS A 28 -43.42 38.36 -9.61
C LYS A 28 -42.26 38.69 -8.65
N ARG A 29 -41.42 39.72 -8.84
CA ARG A 29 -41.59 41.20 -8.79
C ARG A 29 -41.73 41.82 -7.37
N PHE A 30 -40.62 42.43 -6.92
CA PHE A 30 -40.45 43.69 -6.17
C PHE A 30 -41.64 44.43 -5.52
N PRO A 31 -41.42 44.99 -4.31
CA PRO A 31 -41.72 46.39 -3.97
C PRO A 31 -40.50 47.33 -4.16
N ARG A 32 -40.68 48.64 -3.97
CA ARG A 32 -39.81 49.72 -4.49
C ARG A 32 -38.97 50.48 -3.43
N PHE A 33 -37.92 51.17 -3.91
CA PHE A 33 -37.20 52.27 -3.24
C PHE A 33 -38.12 53.41 -2.76
N PRO A 34 -37.61 54.28 -1.88
CA PRO A 34 -37.23 55.63 -2.33
C PRO A 34 -35.74 55.96 -2.09
N ALA A 35 -35.24 57.03 -2.72
CA ALA A 35 -33.82 57.42 -2.69
C ALA A 35 -33.60 58.90 -2.32
N ARG A 36 -32.49 59.17 -1.64
CA ARG A 36 -31.76 60.46 -1.44
C ARG A 36 -30.41 60.08 -0.78
N SER A 37 -29.19 60.52 -1.11
CA SER A 37 -28.56 61.52 -2.00
C SER A 37 -27.62 62.42 -1.17
N ARG A 38 -26.44 62.75 -1.70
CA ARG A 38 -25.44 63.75 -1.22
C ARG A 38 -24.45 63.32 -0.12
N SER A 39 -23.25 62.99 -0.60
CA SER A 39 -21.92 63.50 -0.19
C SER A 39 -21.88 64.57 0.93
N ARG A 40 -20.98 64.36 1.91
CA ARG A 40 -19.80 65.24 2.13
C ARG A 40 -18.70 64.60 3.00
N THR A 41 -17.56 65.29 3.07
CA THR A 41 -16.23 64.87 3.56
C THR A 41 -15.90 65.43 4.95
N LEU A 42 -14.90 64.84 5.65
CA LEU A 42 -13.82 65.47 6.49
C LEU A 42 -13.57 64.93 7.93
N THR A 43 -12.31 64.48 8.15
CA THR A 43 -11.40 64.61 9.32
C THR A 43 -11.82 64.42 10.80
N LEU A 44 -11.04 63.59 11.52
CA LEU A 44 -10.16 63.89 12.68
C LEU A 44 -10.49 65.15 13.55
N GLN A 45 -10.36 65.19 14.89
CA GLN A 45 -9.45 64.51 15.83
C GLN A 45 -9.86 64.74 17.32
N ALA A 46 -9.31 63.96 18.27
CA ALA A 46 -9.09 64.30 19.72
C ALA A 46 -10.32 64.56 20.66
N SER A 47 -10.24 64.46 22.00
CA SER A 47 -9.40 63.67 22.94
C SER A 47 -9.96 63.72 24.40
N ALA A 48 -9.42 62.87 25.30
CA ALA A 48 -9.49 62.96 26.79
C ALA A 48 -10.85 62.72 27.53
N SER A 49 -10.92 62.26 28.80
CA SER A 49 -10.00 61.44 29.63
C SER A 49 -10.65 60.97 30.97
N ARG A 50 -9.98 60.04 31.69
CA ARG A 50 -10.09 59.66 33.14
C ARG A 50 -11.20 58.69 33.62
N ILE A 51 -10.78 57.46 33.98
CA ILE A 51 -10.89 56.89 35.35
C ILE A 51 -9.66 56.01 35.64
N PRO A 52 -8.91 56.24 36.73
CA PRO A 52 -7.93 55.29 37.32
C PRO A 52 -8.09 55.15 38.86
N PRO A 53 -7.26 54.35 39.60
CA PRO A 53 -6.62 53.05 39.31
C PRO A 53 -6.92 51.98 40.41
N ALA A 54 -6.47 50.73 40.28
CA ALA A 54 -5.33 50.11 41.04
C ALA A 54 -5.83 48.86 41.81
N ALA A 55 -5.08 47.79 42.08
CA ALA A 55 -3.83 47.20 41.54
C ALA A 55 -3.89 45.67 41.84
N ALA A 56 -2.98 44.77 41.48
CA ALA A 56 -1.60 44.77 40.95
C ALA A 56 -1.40 43.39 40.23
N SER A 57 -0.25 42.82 39.80
CA SER A 57 1.17 43.17 39.51
C SER A 57 1.83 41.87 38.98
N SER A 58 2.92 41.79 38.22
CA SER A 58 3.68 42.70 37.32
C SER A 58 4.88 41.89 36.78
N ALA A 59 5.36 41.98 35.54
CA ALA A 59 4.93 42.70 34.34
C ALA A 59 5.63 42.07 33.10
N ALA A 60 5.10 42.27 31.89
CA ALA A 60 5.80 41.89 30.66
C ALA A 60 6.85 42.95 30.28
N ALA A 61 8.10 42.55 30.05
CA ALA A 61 9.13 43.43 29.52
C ALA A 61 8.88 43.72 28.03
N ALA A 62 9.16 44.94 27.58
CA ALA A 62 9.00 45.31 26.18
C ALA A 62 10.03 44.59 25.29
N ALA A 63 9.56 43.90 24.26
CA ALA A 63 10.43 43.31 23.25
C ALA A 63 11.13 44.42 22.44
N ALA A 64 12.45 44.28 22.27
CA ALA A 64 13.23 45.11 21.36
C ALA A 64 12.82 44.86 19.89
N PRO A 65 13.23 45.72 18.93
CA PRO A 65 13.01 45.45 17.51
C PRO A 65 13.55 44.07 17.15
N ALA A 66 12.77 43.30 16.38
CA ALA A 66 13.13 41.94 16.01
C ALA A 66 14.42 41.94 15.16
N ALA A 67 15.54 41.62 15.79
CA ALA A 67 16.76 41.23 15.08
C ALA A 67 16.43 40.05 14.16
N ALA A 68 17.03 40.02 12.97
CA ALA A 68 16.69 39.04 11.93
C ALA A 68 16.78 37.60 12.47
N ALA A 69 15.61 36.98 12.68
CA ALA A 69 15.54 35.62 13.19
C ALA A 69 16.05 34.66 12.11
N GLY A 70 17.17 34.00 12.39
CA GLY A 70 17.72 32.98 11.50
C GLY A 70 16.72 31.87 11.21
N PHE A 71 16.81 31.26 10.03
CA PHE A 71 15.92 30.18 9.62
C PHE A 71 15.91 29.05 10.66
N ARG A 72 14.76 28.86 11.32
CA ARG A 72 14.53 27.75 12.24
C ARG A 72 13.80 26.62 11.50
N HIS A 73 14.49 25.50 11.33
CA HIS A 73 13.91 24.28 10.76
C HIS A 73 12.79 23.72 11.67
N CYS A 74 11.78 23.09 11.07
CA CYS A 74 10.59 22.60 11.81
C CYS A 74 10.87 21.38 12.70
N PHE A 75 11.91 20.61 12.35
CA PHE A 75 12.54 19.65 13.25
C PHE A 75 13.74 20.34 13.91
N SER A 76 13.83 20.33 15.25
CA SER A 76 14.95 20.92 16.00
C SER A 76 15.29 20.12 17.25
N LYS A 77 16.58 19.97 17.53
CA LYS A 77 17.10 19.37 18.77
C LYS A 77 16.81 20.27 19.99
N GLY A 78 16.36 19.68 21.09
CA GLY A 78 16.19 20.35 22.38
C GLY A 78 17.48 20.41 23.19
N GLU A 79 17.49 21.21 24.27
CA GLU A 79 18.60 21.27 25.24
C GLU A 79 18.78 19.94 26.00
N ASP A 80 17.74 19.10 26.01
CA ASP A 80 17.72 17.73 26.53
C ASP A 80 18.30 16.69 25.55
N GLY A 81 18.65 17.11 24.33
CA GLY A 81 19.17 16.24 23.28
C GLY A 81 18.12 15.42 22.52
N PHE A 82 16.83 15.64 22.75
CA PHE A 82 15.76 14.99 21.97
C PHE A 82 15.39 15.81 20.73
N LEU A 83 15.00 15.14 19.65
CA LEU A 83 14.52 15.78 18.43
C LEU A 83 13.02 16.10 18.55
N TYR A 84 12.64 17.34 18.26
CA TYR A 84 11.26 17.82 18.31
C TYR A 84 10.73 18.22 16.94
N CYS A 85 9.44 17.99 16.68
CA CYS A 85 8.67 18.51 15.54
C CYS A 85 7.47 19.30 16.07
N GLU A 86 7.38 20.61 15.78
CA GLU A 86 6.36 21.54 16.34
C GLU A 86 6.06 21.35 17.84
N GLY A 87 7.10 21.09 18.65
CA GLY A 87 6.99 20.88 20.10
C GLY A 87 6.67 19.46 20.57
N VAL A 88 6.44 18.49 19.68
CA VAL A 88 6.32 17.06 20.00
C VAL A 88 7.68 16.38 19.85
N ARG A 89 8.14 15.61 20.83
CA ARG A 89 9.33 14.76 20.67
C ARG A 89 9.06 13.67 19.64
N VAL A 90 10.00 13.46 18.72
CA VAL A 90 9.88 12.42 17.68
C VAL A 90 9.94 11.01 18.29
N GLU A 91 10.54 10.84 19.47
CA GLU A 91 10.51 9.58 20.22
C GLU A 91 9.08 9.24 20.71
N ASP A 92 8.37 10.19 21.34
CA ASP A 92 6.97 10.04 21.74
C ASP A 92 6.06 9.70 20.54
N VAL A 93 6.43 10.14 19.31
CA VAL A 93 5.76 9.70 18.08
C VAL A 93 6.14 8.26 17.73
N MET A 94 7.42 7.88 17.78
CA MET A 94 7.88 6.51 17.49
C MET A 94 7.24 5.46 18.42
N GLU A 95 7.03 5.78 19.71
CA GLU A 95 6.34 4.88 20.65
C GLU A 95 4.84 4.74 20.36
N ALA A 96 4.21 5.80 19.81
CA ALA A 96 2.77 5.84 19.56
C ALA A 96 2.33 5.22 18.22
N VAL A 97 3.26 4.84 17.33
CA VAL A 97 2.94 4.32 15.99
C VAL A 97 3.14 2.80 15.89
N GLU A 98 2.24 2.12 15.19
CA GLU A 98 2.25 0.66 15.07
C GLU A 98 3.49 0.10 14.34
N ARG A 99 4.12 0.91 13.46
CA ARG A 99 5.20 0.46 12.55
C ARG A 99 6.17 1.59 12.19
N SER A 100 7.42 1.18 12.01
CA SER A 100 8.54 1.92 11.42
C SER A 100 9.01 1.19 10.14
N PRO A 101 9.60 1.87 9.14
CA PRO A 101 9.77 3.32 9.03
C PRO A 101 8.46 4.06 8.72
N PHE A 102 8.43 5.37 8.97
CA PHE A 102 7.28 6.23 8.67
C PHE A 102 7.68 7.66 8.30
N TYR A 103 6.82 8.37 7.56
CA TYR A 103 7.03 9.79 7.29
C TYR A 103 6.31 10.64 8.32
N LEU A 104 7.04 11.58 8.93
CA LEU A 104 6.50 12.56 9.87
C LEU A 104 6.58 13.96 9.25
N TYR A 105 5.45 14.67 9.23
CA TYR A 105 5.31 16.01 8.63
C TYR A 105 4.93 17.05 9.68
N SER A 106 5.54 18.23 9.62
CA SER A 106 5.00 19.45 10.22
C SER A 106 3.95 20.05 9.28
N LYS A 107 2.69 20.08 9.71
CA LYS A 107 1.63 20.82 9.00
C LYS A 107 1.92 22.31 8.98
N ASP A 108 2.45 22.83 10.08
CA ASP A 108 2.65 24.25 10.30
C ASP A 108 3.82 24.77 9.43
N GLN A 109 4.83 23.96 9.12
CA GLN A 109 5.86 24.31 8.13
C GLN A 109 5.34 24.34 6.69
N ILE A 110 4.38 23.47 6.31
CA ILE A 110 3.72 23.54 4.99
C ILE A 110 3.01 24.90 4.85
N THR A 111 2.33 25.34 5.92
CA THR A 111 1.68 26.65 5.99
C THR A 111 2.69 27.79 5.87
N ARG A 112 3.75 27.81 6.71
CA ARG A 112 4.80 28.82 6.69
C ARG A 112 5.52 28.93 5.33
N ASN A 113 5.80 27.79 4.68
CA ASN A 113 6.41 27.75 3.35
C ASN A 113 5.49 28.35 2.27
N PHE A 114 4.17 28.13 2.36
CA PHE A 114 3.20 28.72 1.43
C PHE A 114 2.97 30.21 1.69
N GLU A 115 2.90 30.62 2.95
CA GLU A 115 2.74 32.02 3.34
C GLU A 115 3.94 32.87 2.91
N ALA A 116 5.17 32.37 3.05
CA ALA A 116 6.36 33.04 2.52
C ALA A 116 6.30 33.30 1.00
N TYR A 117 5.69 32.40 0.21
CA TYR A 117 5.44 32.62 -1.22
C TYR A 117 4.32 33.64 -1.47
N LYS A 118 3.26 33.61 -0.66
CA LYS A 118 2.11 34.52 -0.75
C LYS A 118 2.50 35.96 -0.40
N GLU A 119 3.26 36.14 0.68
CA GLU A 119 3.84 37.43 1.11
C GLU A 119 4.81 37.97 0.03
N ALA A 120 5.70 37.12 -0.49
CA ALA A 120 6.59 37.50 -1.58
C ALA A 120 5.84 37.99 -2.83
N LEU A 121 4.65 37.46 -3.10
CA LEU A 121 3.80 37.81 -4.23
C LEU A 121 2.85 39.01 -3.97
N GLU A 122 2.88 39.65 -2.80
CA GLU A 122 2.01 40.81 -2.54
C GLU A 122 2.24 41.93 -3.56
N GLY A 123 1.13 42.56 -3.97
CA GLY A 123 1.10 43.54 -5.06
C GLY A 123 1.10 42.96 -6.48
N LEU A 124 1.26 41.64 -6.67
CA LEU A 124 1.22 40.98 -7.99
C LEU A 124 -0.06 40.18 -8.21
N LYS A 125 -0.68 40.33 -9.38
CA LYS A 125 -1.60 39.31 -9.93
C LYS A 125 -0.82 38.00 -10.02
N SER A 126 -1.25 36.93 -9.35
CA SER A 126 -0.42 35.73 -9.24
C SER A 126 -1.14 34.42 -8.93
N VAL A 127 -0.48 33.30 -9.28
CA VAL A 127 -0.89 31.94 -8.93
C VAL A 127 0.31 31.15 -8.39
N VAL A 128 0.26 30.79 -7.11
CA VAL A 128 1.15 29.76 -6.54
C VAL A 128 0.57 28.39 -6.90
N GLY A 129 1.13 27.73 -7.92
CA GLY A 129 0.72 26.40 -8.34
C GLY A 129 1.61 25.32 -7.71
N TYR A 130 1.07 24.52 -6.79
CA TYR A 130 1.86 23.46 -6.15
C TYR A 130 2.13 22.30 -7.12
N ALA A 131 3.41 21.97 -7.32
CA ALA A 131 3.83 20.87 -8.18
C ALA A 131 3.59 19.50 -7.53
N ILE A 132 2.46 18.85 -7.85
CA ILE A 132 1.98 17.60 -7.23
C ILE A 132 3.02 16.46 -7.31
N LYS A 133 3.80 16.42 -8.40
CA LYS A 133 4.97 15.54 -8.58
C LYS A 133 6.05 15.60 -7.48
N ALA A 134 5.99 16.59 -6.57
CA ALA A 134 6.84 16.65 -5.39
C ALA A 134 6.27 15.80 -4.23
N ASN A 135 4.97 15.94 -3.94
CA ASN A 135 4.24 15.10 -3.00
C ASN A 135 2.73 15.09 -3.35
N ASN A 136 2.20 13.92 -3.67
CA ASN A 136 0.82 13.73 -4.09
C ASN A 136 -0.11 13.23 -2.96
N ASN A 137 0.31 13.25 -1.68
CA ASN A 137 -0.55 12.84 -0.58
C ASN A 137 -1.83 13.72 -0.54
N LEU A 138 -3.00 13.08 -0.66
CA LEU A 138 -4.30 13.74 -0.76
C LEU A 138 -4.55 14.76 0.36
N LYS A 139 -4.02 14.56 1.56
CA LYS A 139 -4.21 15.49 2.69
C LYS A 139 -3.30 16.71 2.68
N ILE A 140 -2.10 16.58 2.13
CA ILE A 140 -1.23 17.75 1.83
C ILE A 140 -1.89 18.59 0.74
N LEU A 141 -2.46 17.94 -0.27
CA LEU A 141 -3.23 18.57 -1.34
C LEU A 141 -4.49 19.29 -0.82
N GLU A 142 -5.29 18.65 0.04
CA GLU A 142 -6.44 19.30 0.70
C GLU A 142 -6.04 20.53 1.54
N HIS A 143 -4.92 20.47 2.27
CA HIS A 143 -4.40 21.58 3.09
C HIS A 143 -3.93 22.76 2.25
N LEU A 144 -3.07 22.52 1.24
CA LEU A 144 -2.59 23.55 0.32
C LEU A 144 -3.73 24.22 -0.46
N LYS A 145 -4.72 23.43 -0.91
CA LYS A 145 -5.98 23.93 -1.47
C LYS A 145 -6.73 24.82 -0.48
N GLY A 146 -6.77 24.43 0.80
CA GLY A 146 -7.37 25.22 1.90
C GLY A 146 -6.71 26.58 2.11
N LEU A 147 -5.39 26.69 1.92
CA LEU A 147 -4.64 27.94 1.96
C LEU A 147 -4.82 28.82 0.70
N GLY A 148 -5.51 28.32 -0.33
CA GLY A 148 -5.74 29.02 -1.60
C GLY A 148 -4.64 28.79 -2.65
N CYS A 149 -3.89 27.69 -2.58
CA CYS A 149 -2.95 27.28 -3.61
C CYS A 149 -3.68 26.82 -4.90
N GLY A 150 -3.01 26.93 -6.06
CA GLY A 150 -3.36 26.23 -7.29
C GLY A 150 -2.58 24.90 -7.41
N ALA A 151 -2.73 24.18 -8.51
CA ALA A 151 -2.05 22.89 -8.72
C ALA A 151 -1.30 22.81 -10.05
N VAL A 152 -0.09 22.25 -10.03
CA VAL A 152 0.74 22.00 -11.21
C VAL A 152 0.89 20.51 -11.39
N LEU A 153 0.53 20.05 -12.59
CA LEU A 153 0.20 18.68 -12.93
C LEU A 153 1.13 18.18 -14.06
N VAL A 154 1.51 16.90 -14.06
CA VAL A 154 2.24 16.23 -15.15
C VAL A 154 1.59 14.94 -15.64
N SER A 155 0.40 14.61 -15.15
CA SER A 155 -0.47 13.56 -15.71
C SER A 155 -1.94 13.85 -15.43
N GLY A 156 -2.85 13.22 -16.17
CA GLY A 156 -4.28 13.28 -15.84
C GLY A 156 -4.64 12.53 -14.56
N ASN A 157 -3.78 11.65 -14.04
CA ASN A 157 -3.96 11.07 -12.70
C ASN A 157 -3.70 12.11 -11.60
N GLU A 158 -2.72 12.99 -11.76
CA GLU A 158 -2.57 14.17 -10.90
C GLU A 158 -3.74 15.15 -11.07
N LEU A 159 -4.30 15.32 -12.28
CA LEU A 159 -5.52 16.10 -12.49
C LEU A 159 -6.73 15.50 -11.75
N ARG A 160 -6.99 14.20 -11.91
CA ARG A 160 -8.05 13.46 -11.20
C ARG A 160 -7.90 13.60 -9.67
N LEU A 161 -6.66 13.60 -9.18
CA LEU A 161 -6.33 13.76 -7.76
C LEU A 161 -6.48 15.20 -7.26
N ALA A 162 -6.08 16.21 -8.04
CA ALA A 162 -6.27 17.62 -7.72
C ALA A 162 -7.77 17.98 -7.66
N LEU A 163 -8.56 17.49 -8.62
CA LEU A 163 -10.01 17.60 -8.61
C LEU A 163 -10.62 16.92 -7.37
N ARG A 164 -10.09 15.77 -6.94
CA ARG A 164 -10.52 15.06 -5.71
C ARG A 164 -10.17 15.83 -4.43
N ALA A 165 -9.04 16.52 -4.37
CA ALA A 165 -8.70 17.46 -3.29
C ALA A 165 -9.52 18.77 -3.35
N GLY A 166 -10.27 18.98 -4.44
CA GLY A 166 -11.12 20.15 -4.65
C GLY A 166 -10.37 21.40 -5.10
N PHE A 167 -9.23 21.27 -5.78
CA PHE A 167 -8.58 22.40 -6.44
C PHE A 167 -9.48 22.98 -7.54
N ASP A 168 -9.40 24.30 -7.71
CA ASP A 168 -10.07 25.03 -8.79
C ASP A 168 -9.38 24.72 -10.13
N PRO A 169 -10.08 24.14 -11.14
CA PRO A 169 -9.51 23.85 -12.44
C PRO A 169 -8.90 25.07 -13.15
N THR A 170 -9.47 26.26 -12.93
CA THR A 170 -8.97 27.52 -13.51
C THR A 170 -7.65 27.99 -12.88
N ARG A 171 -7.21 27.31 -11.80
CA ARG A 171 -5.93 27.53 -11.12
C ARG A 171 -5.06 26.26 -11.15
N CYS A 172 -5.37 25.35 -12.08
CA CYS A 172 -4.56 24.19 -12.41
C CYS A 172 -3.76 24.43 -13.70
N ILE A 173 -2.52 23.93 -13.76
CA ILE A 173 -1.62 24.03 -14.91
C ILE A 173 -1.08 22.64 -15.27
N PHE A 174 -1.34 22.16 -16.48
CA PHE A 174 -0.92 20.85 -16.97
C PHE A 174 0.33 20.96 -17.86
N ASN A 175 1.44 20.42 -17.35
CA ASN A 175 2.75 20.33 -17.98
C ASN A 175 3.02 18.93 -18.56
N GLY A 176 4.03 18.82 -19.44
CA GLY A 176 4.64 17.54 -19.80
C GLY A 176 4.96 17.43 -21.29
N ASN A 177 6.06 16.73 -21.63
CA ASN A 177 6.55 16.54 -23.00
C ASN A 177 5.80 15.45 -23.80
N GLY A 178 4.72 14.91 -23.26
CA GLY A 178 4.07 13.70 -23.76
C GLY A 178 2.72 13.49 -23.08
N LYS A 179 1.89 14.54 -23.08
CA LYS A 179 0.54 14.49 -22.52
C LYS A 179 -0.33 13.63 -23.43
N LEU A 180 -0.98 12.61 -22.85
CA LEU A 180 -1.84 11.71 -23.62
C LEU A 180 -3.13 12.43 -24.06
N LEU A 181 -3.66 12.08 -25.24
CA LEU A 181 -4.88 12.70 -25.77
C LEU A 181 -6.07 12.54 -24.81
N GLU A 182 -6.20 11.42 -24.12
CA GLU A 182 -7.22 11.16 -23.10
C GLU A 182 -7.12 12.09 -21.86
N ASP A 183 -5.88 12.40 -21.43
CA ASP A 183 -5.63 13.32 -20.32
C ASP A 183 -5.82 14.78 -20.76
N LEU A 184 -5.53 15.10 -22.03
CA LEU A 184 -5.78 16.40 -22.65
C LEU A 184 -7.28 16.67 -22.86
N VAL A 185 -8.07 15.64 -23.24
CA VAL A 185 -9.54 15.71 -23.27
C VAL A 185 -10.08 16.03 -21.88
N LEU A 186 -9.57 15.38 -20.82
CA LEU A 186 -9.95 15.70 -19.44
C LEU A 186 -9.56 17.15 -19.05
N ALA A 187 -8.37 17.61 -19.42
CA ALA A 187 -7.95 18.99 -19.15
C ALA A 187 -8.83 20.04 -19.87
N ALA A 188 -9.15 19.80 -21.14
CA ALA A 188 -10.04 20.62 -21.95
C ALA A 188 -11.48 20.63 -21.41
N GLU A 189 -11.99 19.48 -20.95
CA GLU A 189 -13.31 19.41 -20.30
C GLU A 189 -13.40 20.32 -19.07
N LYS A 190 -12.36 20.35 -18.24
CA LYS A 190 -12.38 21.07 -16.96
C LYS A 190 -11.91 22.52 -17.05
N GLY A 191 -11.32 22.95 -18.17
CA GLY A 191 -10.85 24.33 -18.37
C GLY A 191 -9.51 24.62 -17.67
N VAL A 192 -8.60 23.65 -17.70
CA VAL A 192 -7.25 23.72 -17.10
C VAL A 192 -6.29 24.42 -18.07
N PHE A 193 -5.34 25.22 -17.56
CA PHE A 193 -4.26 25.77 -18.40
C PHE A 193 -3.34 24.65 -18.89
N VAL A 194 -3.02 24.62 -20.18
CA VAL A 194 -2.13 23.59 -20.76
C VAL A 194 -0.85 24.20 -21.32
N ASN A 195 0.29 23.79 -20.77
CA ASN A 195 1.60 24.24 -21.25
C ASN A 195 2.02 23.38 -22.46
N VAL A 196 2.15 24.00 -23.64
CA VAL A 196 2.57 23.36 -24.89
C VAL A 196 4.08 23.11 -24.88
N ASP A 197 4.49 21.87 -25.12
CA ASP A 197 5.89 21.44 -25.05
C ASP A 197 6.52 21.15 -26.44
N SER A 198 5.69 20.75 -27.43
CA SER A 198 6.12 20.37 -28.78
C SER A 198 5.02 20.54 -29.84
N GLU A 199 5.34 20.32 -31.11
CA GLU A 199 4.42 20.42 -32.25
C GLU A 199 3.27 19.40 -32.17
N PHE A 200 3.58 18.10 -31.96
CA PHE A 200 2.57 17.05 -31.82
C PHE A 200 1.70 17.25 -30.56
N ASP A 201 2.24 17.90 -29.54
CA ASP A 201 1.53 18.23 -28.30
C ASP A 201 0.49 19.34 -28.56
N LEU A 202 0.81 20.34 -29.40
CA LEU A 202 -0.17 21.31 -29.90
C LEU A 202 -1.28 20.63 -30.72
N GLU A 203 -0.93 19.73 -31.64
CA GLU A 203 -1.91 18.97 -32.44
C GLU A 203 -2.84 18.12 -31.58
N ASN A 204 -2.32 17.48 -30.53
CA ASN A 204 -3.12 16.74 -29.55
C ASN A 204 -4.04 17.66 -28.74
N ILE A 205 -3.59 18.85 -28.33
CA ILE A 205 -4.43 19.84 -27.63
C ILE A 205 -5.56 20.35 -28.53
N VAL A 206 -5.27 20.66 -29.80
CA VAL A 206 -6.29 21.05 -30.80
C VAL A 206 -7.28 19.90 -31.04
N THR A 207 -6.82 18.65 -31.05
CA THR A 207 -7.69 17.48 -31.17
C THR A 207 -8.59 17.30 -29.94
N ALA A 208 -8.06 17.46 -28.72
CA ALA A 208 -8.83 17.44 -27.48
C ALA A 208 -9.89 18.55 -27.43
N ALA A 209 -9.52 19.77 -27.83
CA ALA A 209 -10.43 20.91 -27.93
C ALA A 209 -11.63 20.63 -28.86
N ARG A 210 -11.39 20.00 -30.02
CA ARG A 210 -12.44 19.57 -30.97
C ARG A 210 -13.34 18.49 -30.40
N VAL A 211 -12.78 17.48 -29.75
CA VAL A 211 -13.55 16.38 -29.11
C VAL A 211 -14.48 16.91 -28.01
N VAL A 212 -14.02 17.90 -27.24
CA VAL A 212 -14.78 18.49 -26.11
C VAL A 212 -15.70 19.63 -26.55
N GLY A 213 -15.47 20.24 -27.72
CA GLY A 213 -16.17 21.44 -28.16
C GLY A 213 -15.85 22.69 -27.32
N LYS A 214 -14.63 22.76 -26.76
CA LYS A 214 -14.18 23.87 -25.91
C LYS A 214 -12.81 24.38 -26.34
N ARG A 215 -12.64 25.70 -26.30
CA ARG A 215 -11.35 26.38 -26.51
C ARG A 215 -10.44 26.17 -25.29
N VAL A 216 -9.21 25.71 -25.51
CA VAL A 216 -8.26 25.40 -24.43
C VAL A 216 -7.29 26.57 -24.20
N PRO A 217 -7.16 27.10 -22.97
CA PRO A 217 -6.18 28.13 -22.67
C PRO A 217 -4.77 27.53 -22.58
N VAL A 218 -3.87 27.98 -23.43
CA VAL A 218 -2.52 27.44 -23.61
C VAL A 218 -1.43 28.45 -23.33
N LEU A 219 -0.29 27.96 -22.82
CA LEU A 219 0.95 28.73 -22.70
C LEU A 219 2.05 28.02 -23.49
N LEU A 220 2.85 28.74 -24.29
CA LEU A 220 4.00 28.13 -24.96
C LEU A 220 5.14 27.97 -23.95
N ARG A 221 5.65 26.74 -23.77
CA ARG A 221 6.85 26.49 -22.96
C ARG A 221 8.09 26.82 -23.79
N ILE A 222 8.68 27.98 -23.57
CA ILE A 222 9.89 28.43 -24.28
C ILE A 222 11.12 28.13 -23.43
N ASN A 223 12.18 27.64 -24.06
CA ASN A 223 13.50 27.52 -23.46
C ASN A 223 14.28 28.83 -23.67
N PRO A 224 14.50 29.66 -22.63
CA PRO A 224 15.32 30.87 -22.78
C PRO A 224 16.79 30.49 -23.00
N ASP A 225 17.42 31.02 -24.04
CA ASP A 225 18.85 30.81 -24.32
C ASP A 225 19.69 31.75 -23.44
N VAL A 226 19.74 31.40 -22.15
CA VAL A 226 20.57 32.08 -21.13
C VAL A 226 22.05 31.89 -21.43
N ASP A 227 22.87 32.90 -21.10
CA ASP A 227 24.31 32.89 -21.43
C ASP A 227 25.03 31.65 -20.84
N PRO A 228 25.62 30.77 -21.67
CA PRO A 228 26.34 29.59 -21.20
C PRO A 228 27.61 29.92 -20.40
N GLN A 229 28.16 31.14 -20.48
CA GLN A 229 29.28 31.56 -19.63
C GLN A 229 28.83 31.83 -18.19
N VAL A 230 27.59 32.32 -18.01
CA VAL A 230 27.02 32.64 -16.70
C VAL A 230 26.29 31.43 -16.09
N HIS A 231 25.54 30.69 -16.93
CA HIS A 231 24.63 29.61 -16.51
C HIS A 231 24.87 28.29 -17.29
N PRO A 232 26.09 27.73 -17.29
CA PRO A 232 26.49 26.63 -18.19
C PRO A 232 25.60 25.39 -18.11
N TYR A 233 25.18 24.99 -16.91
CA TYR A 233 24.33 23.81 -16.72
C TYR A 233 22.92 24.00 -17.31
N VAL A 234 22.35 25.20 -17.20
CA VAL A 234 20.99 25.50 -17.71
C VAL A 234 21.02 25.67 -19.23
N ALA A 235 22.03 26.37 -19.76
CA ALA A 235 22.20 26.51 -21.22
C ALA A 235 22.46 25.15 -21.91
N THR A 236 23.27 24.28 -21.30
CA THR A 236 23.51 22.91 -21.80
C THR A 236 22.25 22.06 -21.69
N GLY A 237 21.52 22.17 -20.58
CA GLY A 237 20.23 21.53 -20.37
C GLY A 237 19.22 21.93 -21.46
N ASN A 238 19.02 23.23 -21.68
CA ASN A 238 18.04 23.76 -22.66
C ASN A 238 18.31 23.31 -24.11
N LYS A 239 19.55 22.90 -24.43
CA LYS A 239 19.96 22.41 -25.77
C LYS A 239 19.95 20.88 -25.93
N THR A 240 19.91 20.13 -24.83
CA THR A 240 19.93 18.64 -24.82
C THR A 240 18.68 18.01 -24.20
N SER A 241 17.85 18.81 -23.53
CA SER A 241 16.63 18.39 -22.84
C SER A 241 15.49 18.07 -23.80
N LYS A 242 14.72 17.02 -23.45
CA LYS A 242 13.47 16.62 -24.11
C LYS A 242 12.26 17.53 -23.80
N PHE A 243 12.51 18.76 -23.35
CA PHE A 243 11.49 19.65 -22.80
C PHE A 243 11.52 21.02 -23.49
N GLY A 244 10.35 21.48 -23.91
CA GLY A 244 10.12 22.86 -24.32
C GLY A 244 10.63 23.24 -25.71
N ILE A 245 10.10 24.37 -26.17
CA ILE A 245 10.25 24.91 -27.51
C ILE A 245 11.50 25.79 -27.55
N ARG A 246 12.39 25.53 -28.52
CA ARG A 246 13.52 26.43 -28.80
C ARG A 246 13.02 27.74 -29.43
N ASN A 247 13.67 28.85 -29.09
CA ASN A 247 13.32 30.18 -29.58
C ASN A 247 13.24 30.29 -31.12
N GLU A 248 14.06 29.56 -31.89
CA GLU A 248 14.03 29.63 -33.36
C GLU A 248 12.76 29.02 -33.97
N LYS A 249 12.04 28.17 -33.24
CA LYS A 249 10.75 27.61 -33.67
C LYS A 249 9.53 28.46 -33.25
N LEU A 250 9.71 29.52 -32.46
CA LEU A 250 8.60 30.29 -31.87
C LEU A 250 7.56 30.72 -32.91
N GLN A 251 7.99 31.22 -34.08
CA GLN A 251 7.07 31.68 -35.13
C GLN A 251 6.12 30.58 -35.63
N TRP A 252 6.61 29.34 -35.79
CA TRP A 252 5.78 28.20 -36.22
C TRP A 252 4.61 27.97 -35.26
N PHE A 253 4.88 28.05 -33.94
CA PHE A 253 3.84 27.89 -32.92
C PHE A 253 2.83 29.04 -32.95
N LEU A 254 3.28 30.29 -33.18
CA LEU A 254 2.38 31.43 -33.32
C LEU A 254 1.45 31.29 -34.54
N ASP A 255 1.99 30.85 -35.67
CA ASP A 255 1.20 30.68 -36.90
C ASP A 255 0.24 29.48 -36.80
N ALA A 256 0.63 28.41 -36.10
CA ALA A 256 -0.26 27.31 -35.72
C ALA A 256 -1.39 27.78 -34.77
N VAL A 257 -1.10 28.60 -33.76
CA VAL A 257 -2.13 29.16 -32.85
C VAL A 257 -3.11 30.06 -33.61
N LYS A 258 -2.65 30.92 -34.53
CA LYS A 258 -3.55 31.72 -35.39
C LYS A 258 -4.49 30.82 -36.21
N THR A 259 -3.94 29.75 -36.78
CA THR A 259 -4.66 28.76 -37.59
C THR A 259 -5.71 27.97 -36.80
N HIS A 260 -5.47 27.72 -35.50
CA HIS A 260 -6.36 26.98 -34.61
C HIS A 260 -6.99 27.88 -33.53
N SER A 261 -7.25 29.13 -33.87
CA SER A 261 -7.76 30.15 -32.94
C SER A 261 -9.18 29.85 -32.41
N SER A 262 -9.95 28.98 -33.07
CA SER A 262 -11.22 28.43 -32.54
C SER A 262 -11.02 27.40 -31.43
N GLU A 263 -9.91 26.65 -31.47
CA GLU A 263 -9.62 25.51 -30.59
C GLU A 263 -8.71 25.86 -29.42
N ILE A 264 -7.79 26.80 -29.58
CA ILE A 264 -6.80 27.17 -28.57
C ILE A 264 -6.70 28.70 -28.36
N ASP A 265 -6.33 29.08 -27.14
CA ASP A 265 -6.16 30.48 -26.73
C ASP A 265 -4.78 30.69 -26.11
N LEU A 266 -3.91 31.45 -26.79
CA LEU A 266 -2.56 31.72 -26.30
C LEU A 266 -2.58 32.84 -25.25
N VAL A 267 -2.76 32.43 -24.01
CA VAL A 267 -2.89 33.33 -22.86
C VAL A 267 -1.55 33.71 -22.22
N GLY A 268 -0.45 33.02 -22.55
CA GLY A 268 0.85 33.29 -21.91
C GLY A 268 2.03 32.48 -22.42
N VAL A 269 3.13 32.57 -21.69
CA VAL A 269 4.36 31.78 -21.92
C VAL A 269 4.86 31.17 -20.62
N HIS A 270 5.56 30.05 -20.73
CA HIS A 270 6.13 29.28 -19.62
C HIS A 270 7.63 29.01 -19.84
N CYS A 271 8.44 29.04 -18.78
CA CYS A 271 9.76 28.41 -18.75
C CYS A 271 9.99 27.67 -17.44
N HIS A 272 10.89 26.69 -17.42
CA HIS A 272 11.21 25.93 -16.20
C HIS A 272 12.71 25.63 -16.18
N LEU A 273 13.44 26.31 -15.29
CA LEU A 273 14.90 26.49 -15.41
C LEU A 273 15.73 25.36 -14.77
N GLY A 274 15.09 24.45 -14.02
CA GLY A 274 15.74 23.31 -13.38
C GLY A 274 15.19 22.99 -12.00
N SER A 275 16.00 22.40 -11.14
CA SER A 275 15.65 22.11 -9.75
C SER A 275 16.86 22.23 -8.83
N THR A 276 16.63 22.58 -7.57
CA THR A 276 17.69 22.83 -6.57
C THR A 276 18.57 24.03 -6.94
N ILE A 277 17.96 25.08 -7.49
CA ILE A 277 18.61 26.33 -7.85
C ILE A 277 18.89 27.15 -6.59
N THR A 278 20.17 27.46 -6.34
CA THR A 278 20.67 28.14 -5.12
C THR A 278 21.10 29.60 -5.34
N LYS A 279 20.89 30.15 -6.55
CA LYS A 279 21.14 31.56 -6.90
C LYS A 279 19.95 32.10 -7.69
N VAL A 280 19.51 33.33 -7.44
CA VAL A 280 18.34 33.91 -8.12
C VAL A 280 18.64 34.60 -9.45
N ASP A 281 19.92 34.85 -9.76
CA ASP A 281 20.34 35.46 -11.04
C ASP A 281 19.74 34.80 -12.28
N ILE A 282 19.71 33.46 -12.31
CA ILE A 282 19.13 32.69 -13.41
C ILE A 282 17.64 33.00 -13.64
N PHE A 283 16.87 33.30 -12.58
CA PHE A 283 15.47 33.67 -12.71
C PHE A 283 15.30 35.10 -13.25
N ARG A 284 16.13 36.05 -12.81
CA ARG A 284 16.21 37.41 -13.41
C ARG A 284 16.50 37.32 -14.90
N ASP A 285 17.59 36.65 -15.25
CA ASP A 285 18.15 36.64 -16.60
C ASP A 285 17.21 35.91 -17.57
N ALA A 286 16.58 34.81 -17.13
CA ALA A 286 15.52 34.15 -17.87
C ALA A 286 14.24 35.01 -17.99
N ALA A 287 13.81 35.70 -16.92
CA ALA A 287 12.59 36.53 -16.96
C ALA A 287 12.71 37.70 -17.94
N ILE A 288 13.91 38.32 -18.06
CA ILE A 288 14.19 39.33 -19.09
C ILE A 288 13.96 38.77 -20.49
N LEU A 289 14.50 37.58 -20.79
CA LEU A 289 14.29 36.91 -22.08
C LEU A 289 12.82 36.55 -22.32
N MET A 290 12.13 36.01 -21.31
CA MET A 290 10.70 35.65 -21.42
C MET A 290 9.79 36.86 -21.62
N VAL A 291 10.07 37.99 -20.98
CA VAL A 291 9.33 39.24 -21.19
C VAL A 291 9.60 39.84 -22.56
N ASN A 292 10.83 39.74 -23.07
CA ASN A 292 11.12 40.11 -24.47
C ASN A 292 10.32 39.24 -25.47
N PHE A 293 10.14 37.94 -25.21
CA PHE A 293 9.24 37.11 -26.01
C PHE A 293 7.78 37.53 -25.86
N ILE A 294 7.29 37.86 -24.66
CA ILE A 294 5.92 38.38 -24.45
C ILE A 294 5.69 39.65 -25.28
N ASP A 295 6.62 40.60 -25.24
CA ASP A 295 6.50 41.86 -25.98
C ASP A 295 6.51 41.62 -27.52
N GLN A 296 7.34 40.70 -28.02
CA GLN A 296 7.32 40.25 -29.42
C GLN A 296 6.01 39.57 -29.83
N ILE A 297 5.47 38.69 -28.98
CA ILE A 297 4.24 37.95 -29.26
C ILE A 297 3.02 38.90 -29.21
N ARG A 298 2.97 39.81 -28.23
CA ARG A 298 1.94 40.87 -28.16
C ARG A 298 1.96 41.76 -29.41
N ALA A 299 3.14 42.09 -29.95
CA ALA A 299 3.26 42.83 -31.20
C ALA A 299 2.71 42.10 -32.44
N GLN A 300 2.53 40.77 -32.38
CA GLN A 300 1.84 39.97 -33.41
C GLN A 300 0.31 39.87 -33.22
N GLY A 301 -0.25 40.58 -32.23
CA GLY A 301 -1.70 40.67 -32.01
C GLY A 301 -2.29 39.69 -30.98
N PHE A 302 -1.47 38.89 -30.29
CA PHE A 302 -1.95 37.99 -29.24
C PHE A 302 -2.09 38.70 -27.88
N GLN A 303 -3.12 38.34 -27.11
CA GLN A 303 -3.37 38.92 -25.78
C GLN A 303 -2.78 38.03 -24.69
N LEU A 304 -1.47 38.15 -24.46
CA LEU A 304 -0.78 37.42 -23.39
C LEU A 304 -0.99 38.14 -22.04
N GLU A 305 -1.61 37.43 -21.11
CA GLU A 305 -1.84 37.85 -19.72
C GLU A 305 -0.89 37.17 -18.72
N TYR A 306 -0.38 35.98 -19.02
CA TYR A 306 0.34 35.13 -18.06
C TYR A 306 1.83 34.96 -18.40
N LEU A 307 2.68 35.10 -17.37
CA LEU A 307 4.06 34.63 -17.37
C LEU A 307 4.20 33.54 -16.31
N ASN A 308 4.53 32.32 -16.72
CA ASN A 308 4.85 31.22 -15.83
C ASN A 308 6.37 31.01 -15.79
N ILE A 309 7.02 31.31 -14.65
CA ILE A 309 8.49 31.15 -14.50
C ILE A 309 8.87 29.75 -13.99
N GLY A 310 7.91 28.83 -13.91
CA GLY A 310 8.15 27.48 -13.43
C GLY A 310 8.49 27.47 -11.93
N GLY A 311 9.33 26.52 -11.54
CA GLY A 311 9.80 26.39 -10.17
C GLY A 311 11.31 26.14 -10.13
N GLY A 312 11.76 25.45 -9.07
CA GLY A 312 13.13 24.94 -8.99
C GLY A 312 13.99 25.52 -7.88
N LEU A 313 13.49 26.49 -7.11
CA LEU A 313 14.18 27.03 -5.92
C LEU A 313 14.65 25.91 -4.97
N GLY A 314 15.89 26.02 -4.50
CA GLY A 314 16.52 25.06 -3.59
C GLY A 314 16.07 25.18 -2.14
N ILE A 315 16.66 24.30 -1.30
CA ILE A 315 16.58 24.30 0.16
C ILE A 315 17.94 23.82 0.72
N ASP A 316 18.23 24.06 1.99
CA ASP A 316 19.47 23.59 2.63
C ASP A 316 19.31 22.13 3.07
N TYR A 317 19.72 21.20 2.20
CA TYR A 317 19.80 19.77 2.51
C TYR A 317 20.96 19.41 3.47
N HIS A 318 21.93 20.31 3.67
CA HIS A 318 23.15 20.05 4.44
C HIS A 318 23.04 20.46 5.92
N HIS A 319 22.09 21.34 6.25
CA HIS A 319 21.83 21.87 7.60
C HIS A 319 23.05 22.61 8.17
N THR A 320 23.81 23.27 7.29
CA THR A 320 25.01 24.05 7.64
C THR A 320 24.70 25.52 7.95
N GLY A 321 23.43 25.92 7.89
CA GLY A 321 23.02 27.32 8.00
C GLY A 321 23.33 28.12 6.73
N ALA A 322 23.38 27.45 5.58
CA ALA A 322 23.67 28.09 4.31
C ALA A 322 22.58 29.11 3.94
N VAL A 323 22.95 30.37 3.78
CA VAL A 323 22.02 31.44 3.35
C VAL A 323 21.66 31.22 1.88
N LEU A 324 20.53 30.55 1.66
CA LEU A 324 19.93 30.32 0.35
C LEU A 324 18.85 31.37 0.05
N PRO A 325 18.58 31.67 -1.24
CA PRO A 325 17.58 32.66 -1.60
C PRO A 325 16.17 32.25 -1.16
N THR A 326 15.46 33.20 -0.58
CA THR A 326 14.08 33.04 -0.12
C THR A 326 13.07 33.16 -1.29
N PRO A 327 11.79 32.82 -1.07
CA PRO A 327 10.71 33.21 -1.97
C PRO A 327 10.70 34.71 -2.31
N LEU A 328 11.03 35.59 -1.35
CA LEU A 328 11.05 37.03 -1.56
C LEU A 328 12.18 37.45 -2.51
N ASP A 329 13.39 36.90 -2.34
CA ASP A 329 14.52 37.13 -3.24
C ASP A 329 14.19 36.71 -4.67
N LEU A 330 13.56 35.54 -4.82
CA LEU A 330 13.09 35.04 -6.11
C LEU A 330 12.08 36.00 -6.76
N ILE A 331 10.99 36.37 -6.07
CA ILE A 331 9.96 37.23 -6.67
C ILE A 331 10.49 38.64 -6.96
N ASN A 332 11.40 39.17 -6.14
CA ASN A 332 11.99 40.48 -6.37
C ASN A 332 12.83 40.52 -7.66
N THR A 333 13.40 39.41 -8.15
CA THR A 333 14.07 39.38 -9.47
C THR A 333 13.14 39.57 -10.67
N VAL A 334 11.83 39.37 -10.51
CA VAL A 334 10.84 39.44 -11.61
C VAL A 334 9.75 40.50 -11.42
N ARG A 335 9.59 41.03 -10.19
CA ARG A 335 8.49 41.94 -9.79
C ARG A 335 8.28 43.12 -10.75
N GLU A 336 9.33 43.88 -11.06
CA GLU A 336 9.23 45.07 -11.92
C GLU A 336 8.95 44.72 -13.38
N LEU A 337 9.49 43.60 -13.86
CA LEU A 337 9.24 43.09 -15.22
C LEU A 337 7.77 42.65 -15.40
N VAL A 338 7.20 42.00 -14.37
CA VAL A 338 5.79 41.59 -14.33
C VAL A 338 4.86 42.81 -14.26
N LEU A 339 5.12 43.74 -13.34
CA LEU A 339 4.31 44.96 -13.17
C LEU A 339 4.33 45.86 -14.41
N SER A 340 5.50 46.09 -15.01
CA SER A 340 5.63 46.96 -16.19
C SER A 340 4.91 46.44 -17.45
N ARG A 341 4.49 45.17 -17.47
CA ARG A 341 3.72 44.54 -18.57
C ARG A 341 2.27 44.19 -18.20
N ASP A 342 1.82 44.53 -16.99
CA ASP A 342 0.55 44.10 -16.38
C ASP A 342 0.29 42.58 -16.50
N LEU A 343 1.29 41.78 -16.16
CA LEU A 343 1.24 40.31 -16.24
C LEU A 343 0.74 39.66 -14.94
N THR A 344 0.10 38.51 -15.08
CA THR A 344 -0.18 37.57 -14.00
C THR A 344 0.96 36.57 -13.89
N LEU A 345 1.63 36.53 -12.73
CA LEU A 345 2.78 35.66 -12.48
C LEU A 345 2.35 34.29 -11.94
N ILE A 346 2.61 33.23 -12.71
CA ILE A 346 2.47 31.85 -12.23
C ILE A 346 3.86 31.37 -11.76
N ILE A 347 3.88 30.71 -10.60
CA ILE A 347 5.04 29.97 -10.09
C ILE A 347 4.65 28.52 -9.80
N GLU A 348 5.59 27.60 -9.97
CA GLU A 348 5.41 26.15 -9.82
C GLU A 348 6.26 25.52 -8.68
N PRO A 349 6.23 26.04 -7.44
CA PRO A 349 7.01 25.48 -6.34
C PRO A 349 6.59 24.04 -5.99
N GLY A 350 7.61 23.21 -5.77
CA GLY A 350 7.47 21.82 -5.29
C GLY A 350 8.41 21.60 -4.11
N ARG A 351 9.71 21.42 -4.40
CA ARG A 351 10.78 21.26 -3.39
C ARG A 351 10.69 22.27 -2.24
N SER A 352 10.69 23.56 -2.57
CA SER A 352 10.65 24.69 -1.63
C SER A 352 9.34 24.83 -0.85
N LEU A 353 8.27 24.15 -1.24
CA LEU A 353 7.02 24.10 -0.47
C LEU A 353 6.98 22.94 0.52
N ILE A 354 7.55 21.77 0.17
CA ILE A 354 7.24 20.51 0.89
C ILE A 354 8.46 19.73 1.42
N ALA A 355 9.68 19.95 0.92
CA ALA A 355 10.82 19.09 1.26
C ALA A 355 11.19 19.17 2.75
N ASN A 356 11.53 20.38 3.23
CA ASN A 356 11.92 20.70 4.61
C ASN A 356 10.77 20.67 5.63
N THR A 357 9.63 20.06 5.27
CA THR A 357 8.47 19.90 6.16
C THR A 357 8.46 18.55 6.85
N CYS A 358 9.38 17.64 6.48
CA CYS A 358 9.25 16.22 6.78
C CYS A 358 10.59 15.50 6.97
N CYS A 359 10.60 14.58 7.93
CA CYS A 359 11.64 13.55 8.06
C CYS A 359 11.05 12.16 7.77
N LEU A 360 11.86 11.29 7.16
CA LEU A 360 11.65 9.84 7.22
C LEU A 360 12.24 9.35 8.55
N VAL A 361 11.39 8.82 9.43
CA VAL A 361 11.76 8.29 10.75
C VAL A 361 11.95 6.78 10.64
N ASN A 362 13.06 6.28 11.20
CA ASN A 362 13.52 4.89 11.07
C ASN A 362 13.98 4.36 12.44
N THR A 363 14.06 3.04 12.56
CA THR A 363 14.57 2.33 13.74
C THR A 363 15.87 1.61 13.39
N VAL A 364 16.91 1.79 14.22
CA VAL A 364 18.21 1.10 14.04
C VAL A 364 18.07 -0.39 14.30
N THR A 365 18.18 -1.19 13.24
CA THR A 365 18.19 -2.66 13.29
C THR A 365 19.48 -3.20 13.92
N GLY A 366 20.61 -2.52 13.67
CA GLY A 366 21.89 -2.78 14.33
C GLY A 366 23.06 -2.08 13.64
N VAL A 367 24.23 -2.11 14.29
CA VAL A 367 25.50 -1.58 13.76
C VAL A 367 26.41 -2.74 13.37
N LYS A 368 27.16 -2.60 12.27
CA LYS A 368 28.16 -3.59 11.82
C LYS A 368 29.36 -2.91 11.18
N THR A 369 30.48 -3.62 11.07
CA THR A 369 31.64 -3.22 10.27
C THR A 369 31.98 -4.30 9.25
N ASN A 370 32.70 -3.93 8.18
CA ASN A 370 33.38 -4.89 7.30
C ASN A 370 34.91 -4.84 7.45
N GLY A 371 35.43 -4.08 8.44
CA GLY A 371 36.86 -3.84 8.65
C GLY A 371 37.40 -2.58 7.97
N THR A 372 36.73 -2.05 6.93
CA THR A 372 37.10 -0.79 6.27
C THR A 372 36.06 0.31 6.48
N LYS A 373 34.77 -0.03 6.44
CA LYS A 373 33.63 0.86 6.71
C LYS A 373 32.74 0.29 7.81
N ASN A 374 32.15 1.21 8.57
CA ASN A 374 31.10 0.93 9.52
C ASN A 374 29.73 1.28 8.91
N PHE A 375 28.70 0.55 9.33
CA PHE A 375 27.36 0.67 8.78
C PHE A 375 26.33 0.71 9.92
N ILE A 376 25.45 1.70 9.88
CA ILE A 376 24.21 1.72 10.66
C ILE A 376 23.13 1.13 9.76
N VAL A 377 22.63 -0.05 10.12
CA VAL A 377 21.53 -0.71 9.41
C VAL A 377 20.22 -0.26 10.04
N ILE A 378 19.38 0.40 9.25
CA ILE A 378 18.02 0.82 9.63
C ILE A 378 16.96 -0.08 8.99
N ASP A 379 15.70 0.09 9.38
CA ASP A 379 14.56 -0.67 8.85
C ASP A 379 13.96 -0.09 7.54
N GLY A 380 14.15 1.21 7.27
CA GLY A 380 13.88 1.88 5.99
C GLY A 380 15.03 1.79 4.99
N SER A 381 14.71 2.02 3.71
CA SER A 381 15.60 1.70 2.58
C SER A 381 15.42 2.64 1.38
N MET A 382 16.16 2.39 0.30
CA MET A 382 15.96 3.00 -1.01
C MET A 382 14.58 2.75 -1.63
N ALA A 383 13.80 1.76 -1.13
CA ALA A 383 12.40 1.58 -1.55
C ALA A 383 11.49 2.67 -0.96
N GLU A 384 11.73 3.08 0.28
CA GLU A 384 11.12 4.25 0.90
C GLU A 384 11.72 5.56 0.34
N LEU A 385 13.05 5.71 0.32
CA LEU A 385 13.71 6.98 -0.04
C LEU A 385 14.84 6.79 -1.06
N ILE A 386 14.47 6.62 -2.33
CA ILE A 386 15.41 6.34 -3.42
C ILE A 386 16.40 7.49 -3.74
N ARG A 387 16.18 8.71 -3.23
CA ARG A 387 16.93 9.92 -3.65
C ARG A 387 18.46 9.83 -3.48
N PRO A 388 19.01 9.35 -2.34
CA PRO A 388 20.47 9.30 -2.15
C PRO A 388 21.11 8.28 -3.10
N SER A 389 20.42 7.16 -3.33
CA SER A 389 20.81 6.10 -4.27
C SER A 389 20.79 6.58 -5.74
N LEU A 390 19.66 7.14 -6.20
CA LEU A 390 19.42 7.51 -7.60
C LEU A 390 20.18 8.76 -8.07
N TYR A 391 20.45 9.70 -7.16
CA TYR A 391 21.03 11.01 -7.51
C TYR A 391 22.36 11.31 -6.82
N GLY A 392 22.85 10.43 -5.95
CA GLY A 392 23.93 10.76 -5.00
C GLY A 392 23.53 11.87 -4.01
N ALA A 393 22.23 12.13 -3.84
CA ALA A 393 21.74 13.30 -3.12
C ALA A 393 22.04 13.23 -1.62
N TYR A 394 22.64 14.29 -1.08
CA TYR A 394 22.71 14.48 0.35
C TYR A 394 21.32 14.81 0.93
N GLN A 395 21.05 14.27 2.10
CA GLN A 395 19.97 14.64 3.04
C GLN A 395 20.57 14.50 4.44
N HIS A 396 20.33 15.46 5.34
CA HIS A 396 20.88 15.41 6.69
C HIS A 396 20.32 14.21 7.47
N ILE A 397 21.13 13.65 8.37
CA ILE A 397 20.78 12.49 9.19
C ILE A 397 21.29 12.74 10.62
N GLU A 398 20.40 12.59 11.59
CA GLU A 398 20.71 12.61 13.02
C GLU A 398 19.94 11.52 13.78
N LEU A 399 20.32 11.30 15.04
CA LEU A 399 19.58 10.44 15.96
C LEU A 399 18.37 11.19 16.53
N VAL A 400 17.27 10.51 16.78
CA VAL A 400 16.08 11.10 17.43
C VAL A 400 16.40 11.49 18.87
N SER A 401 16.88 10.52 19.65
CA SER A 401 17.17 10.61 21.08
C SER A 401 18.61 11.09 21.33
N PRO A 402 18.97 11.51 22.56
CA PRO A 402 20.38 11.67 22.93
C PRO A 402 21.10 10.30 22.92
N PRO A 403 22.39 10.26 22.57
CA PRO A 403 23.16 9.02 22.56
C PRO A 403 23.42 8.52 23.99
N LEU A 404 23.74 7.23 24.12
CA LEU A 404 24.14 6.65 25.40
C LEU A 404 25.40 7.36 25.97
N PRO A 405 25.54 7.48 27.30
CA PRO A 405 26.76 7.99 27.92
C PRO A 405 27.99 7.22 27.43
N ASN A 406 29.00 7.96 26.96
CA ASN A 406 30.25 7.45 26.36
C ASN A 406 30.08 6.70 25.01
N ALA A 407 28.99 6.89 24.27
CA ALA A 407 28.89 6.39 22.89
C ALA A 407 29.92 7.06 21.98
N GLU A 408 30.87 6.29 21.44
CA GLU A 408 31.91 6.81 20.55
C GLU A 408 31.32 7.31 19.22
N THR A 409 31.73 8.51 18.80
CA THR A 409 31.45 9.04 17.46
C THR A 409 32.33 8.33 16.42
N SER A 410 31.74 7.97 15.29
CA SER A 410 32.46 7.33 14.18
C SER A 410 31.80 7.65 12.83
N THR A 411 32.54 7.42 11.76
CA THR A 411 32.03 7.54 10.38
C THR A 411 31.25 6.30 9.98
N PHE A 412 30.01 6.47 9.54
CA PHE A 412 29.10 5.39 9.14
C PHE A 412 28.45 5.64 7.76
N ASP A 413 28.28 4.57 6.99
CA ASP A 413 27.25 4.53 5.94
C ASP A 413 25.91 4.11 6.57
N VAL A 414 24.83 4.82 6.25
CA VAL A 414 23.48 4.53 6.75
C VAL A 414 22.72 3.81 5.64
N VAL A 415 22.39 2.54 5.89
CA VAL A 415 21.93 1.57 4.89
C VAL A 415 20.66 0.85 5.32
N GLY A 416 19.84 0.45 4.36
CA GLY A 416 18.63 -0.34 4.62
C GLY A 416 18.89 -1.85 4.60
N PRO A 417 17.81 -2.66 4.64
CA PRO A 417 17.86 -4.12 4.60
C PRO A 417 17.67 -4.72 3.19
N VAL A 418 17.59 -3.92 2.12
CA VAL A 418 17.40 -4.44 0.74
C VAL A 418 18.70 -5.08 0.25
N CYS A 419 18.57 -6.15 -0.54
CA CYS A 419 19.69 -6.98 -0.98
C CYS A 419 20.52 -6.39 -2.13
N GLU A 420 20.73 -5.07 -2.16
CA GLU A 420 21.50 -4.37 -3.19
C GLU A 420 22.46 -3.34 -2.57
N SER A 421 23.67 -3.23 -3.14
CA SER A 421 24.73 -2.29 -2.75
C SER A 421 24.36 -0.81 -2.89
N ALA A 422 23.30 -0.53 -3.65
CA ALA A 422 22.72 0.79 -3.83
C ALA A 422 21.74 1.18 -2.71
N ASP A 423 21.44 0.31 -1.73
CA ASP A 423 20.55 0.60 -0.61
C ASP A 423 21.23 1.40 0.51
N PHE A 424 21.46 2.68 0.25
CA PHE A 424 21.97 3.64 1.23
C PHE A 424 21.09 4.90 1.26
N LEU A 425 20.83 5.40 2.47
CA LEU A 425 20.20 6.71 2.69
C LEU A 425 21.21 7.80 3.04
N GLY A 426 22.41 7.42 3.48
CA GLY A 426 23.54 8.32 3.65
C GLY A 426 24.87 7.57 3.57
N LYS A 427 25.91 8.25 3.10
CA LYS A 427 27.29 7.77 3.18
C LYS A 427 28.13 8.72 4.00
N ASP A 428 29.16 8.16 4.64
CA ASP A 428 30.25 8.86 5.31
C ASP A 428 29.75 9.93 6.32
N ARG A 429 28.86 9.49 7.23
CA ARG A 429 28.25 10.34 8.27
C ARG A 429 28.93 10.16 9.60
N GLU A 430 29.41 11.24 10.20
CA GLU A 430 29.88 11.24 11.59
C GLU A 430 28.68 11.24 12.52
N LEU A 431 28.51 10.15 13.29
CA LEU A 431 27.41 9.98 14.24
C LEU A 431 27.93 9.29 15.50
N PRO A 432 27.38 9.57 16.70
CA PRO A 432 27.54 8.71 17.87
C PRO A 432 27.03 7.31 17.56
N THR A 433 27.76 6.27 17.95
CA THR A 433 27.38 4.87 17.69
C THR A 433 26.01 4.54 18.29
N PRO A 434 24.97 4.27 17.49
CA PRO A 434 23.61 4.11 18.01
C PRO A 434 23.37 2.72 18.61
N ALA A 435 22.55 2.69 19.66
CA ALA A 435 22.01 1.43 20.18
C ALA A 435 21.02 0.79 19.19
N LYS A 436 20.89 -0.54 19.22
CA LYS A 436 19.80 -1.22 18.52
C LYS A 436 18.46 -0.76 19.09
N GLY A 437 17.51 -0.41 18.22
CA GLY A 437 16.21 0.16 18.59
C GLY A 437 16.20 1.70 18.70
N ALA A 438 17.34 2.37 18.63
CA ALA A 438 17.38 3.83 18.63
C ALA A 438 16.72 4.42 17.37
N GLY A 439 16.06 5.57 17.51
CA GLY A 439 15.48 6.32 16.40
C GLY A 439 16.52 7.07 15.58
N LEU A 440 16.38 7.04 14.25
CA LEU A 440 17.23 7.76 13.29
C LEU A 440 16.36 8.40 12.20
N VAL A 441 16.59 9.67 11.92
CA VAL A 441 15.83 10.45 10.93
C VAL A 441 16.65 10.76 9.68
N VAL A 442 15.98 10.82 8.54
CA VAL A 442 16.52 11.42 7.30
C VAL A 442 15.69 12.66 6.98
N HIS A 443 16.34 13.83 7.00
CA HIS A 443 15.71 15.14 6.90
C HIS A 443 15.34 15.51 5.45
N ASP A 444 14.48 16.51 5.29
CA ASP A 444 14.03 17.07 4.00
C ASP A 444 13.37 16.04 3.06
N ALA A 445 12.80 14.99 3.64
CA ALA A 445 12.29 13.82 2.93
C ALA A 445 10.90 14.04 2.31
N GLY A 446 10.27 15.20 2.53
CA GLY A 446 8.89 15.47 2.10
C GLY A 446 8.66 15.62 0.59
N ALA A 447 9.72 15.61 -0.23
CA ALA A 447 9.65 15.83 -1.68
C ALA A 447 10.44 14.78 -2.49
N TYR A 448 9.81 14.25 -3.55
CA TYR A 448 10.42 13.35 -4.56
C TYR A 448 10.93 12.01 -4.00
N PHE A 449 10.14 11.39 -3.13
CA PHE A 449 10.24 9.98 -2.74
C PHE A 449 9.13 9.16 -3.44
N PRO A 450 9.22 7.82 -3.50
CA PRO A 450 8.26 6.97 -4.21
C PRO A 450 6.92 6.84 -3.45
N LEU A 451 6.04 7.84 -3.60
CA LEU A 451 4.70 7.83 -2.99
C LEU A 451 3.80 6.70 -3.50
N ASP A 452 3.95 6.35 -4.78
CA ASP A 452 3.50 5.08 -5.35
C ASP A 452 4.50 4.65 -6.42
N SER A 453 5.04 3.44 -6.29
CA SER A 453 5.86 2.80 -7.32
C SER A 453 5.11 1.56 -7.83
N PRO A 454 4.34 1.67 -8.94
CA PRO A 454 3.55 0.55 -9.46
C PRO A 454 4.43 -0.63 -9.93
N CYS A 455 5.75 -0.42 -10.07
CA CYS A 455 6.72 -1.42 -10.47
C CYS A 455 7.26 -2.29 -9.32
N VAL A 456 6.83 -2.07 -8.07
CA VAL A 456 7.10 -2.99 -6.95
C VAL A 456 5.77 -3.54 -6.41
N ARG A 457 5.27 -4.63 -7.03
CA ARG A 457 4.23 -5.48 -6.40
C ARG A 457 4.81 -6.00 -5.09
N GLN A 458 4.39 -5.42 -3.97
CA GLN A 458 4.77 -5.90 -2.63
C GLN A 458 4.31 -7.36 -2.46
N PRO A 459 5.10 -8.22 -1.77
CA PRO A 459 4.64 -9.57 -1.42
C PRO A 459 3.45 -9.52 -0.45
N PRO A 460 2.66 -10.61 -0.32
CA PRO A 460 1.57 -10.69 0.65
C PRO A 460 2.08 -10.39 2.07
N GLY A 461 1.45 -9.43 2.76
CA GLY A 461 1.94 -8.87 4.03
C GLY A 461 2.73 -7.56 3.90
N GLY A 462 2.84 -7.00 2.69
CA GLY A 462 3.55 -5.77 2.37
C GLY A 462 3.32 -4.57 3.31
N ARG A 463 4.39 -3.79 3.51
CA ARG A 463 4.37 -2.56 4.32
C ARG A 463 3.48 -1.52 3.63
N ARG A 464 2.32 -1.23 4.22
CA ARG A 464 1.65 0.06 3.96
C ARG A 464 2.59 1.17 4.41
N TRP A 465 2.73 2.22 3.60
CA TRP A 465 3.40 3.44 4.04
C TRP A 465 2.52 4.17 5.05
N PHE A 466 3.12 4.64 6.15
CA PHE A 466 2.42 5.39 7.19
C PHE A 466 2.81 6.87 7.15
N PHE A 467 1.79 7.73 7.10
CA PHE A 467 1.93 9.19 7.02
C PHE A 467 1.36 9.83 8.28
N PHE A 468 2.22 10.47 9.05
CA PHE A 468 1.86 11.15 10.29
C PHE A 468 2.08 12.66 10.18
N PHE A 469 1.15 13.44 10.70
CA PHE A 469 1.23 14.90 10.75
C PHE A 469 1.21 15.37 12.20
N VAL A 470 2.07 16.35 12.50
CA VAL A 470 1.99 17.17 13.70
C VAL A 470 1.28 18.47 13.35
N GLU A 471 0.26 18.81 14.14
CA GLU A 471 -0.49 20.07 14.10
C GLU A 471 -0.69 20.53 15.55
N SER A 472 -0.06 21.65 15.95
CA SER A 472 -0.21 22.23 17.30
C SER A 472 -0.17 21.18 18.44
N THR A 473 0.97 20.50 18.56
CA THR A 473 1.27 19.38 19.46
C THR A 473 0.44 18.10 19.33
N LEU A 474 -0.46 17.97 18.34
CA LEU A 474 -1.26 16.76 18.12
C LEU A 474 -0.75 15.94 16.92
N VAL A 475 -0.52 14.64 17.14
CA VAL A 475 -0.17 13.67 16.08
C VAL A 475 -1.43 13.06 15.46
N ARG A 476 -1.48 12.91 14.13
CA ARG A 476 -2.56 12.20 13.42
C ARG A 476 -2.04 11.25 12.34
N ASN A 477 -2.57 10.01 12.32
CA ASN A 477 -2.36 9.02 11.25
C ASN A 477 -3.29 9.31 10.07
N TRP A 478 -2.73 9.76 8.94
CA TRP A 478 -3.48 10.22 7.76
C TRP A 478 -3.26 9.34 6.52
N ASN A 479 -3.31 8.01 6.72
CA ASN A 479 -3.33 7.02 5.65
C ASN A 479 -4.61 7.09 4.79
N ALA A 480 -4.49 7.00 3.46
CA ALA A 480 -5.60 7.19 2.53
C ALA A 480 -5.63 6.13 1.40
N VAL A 481 -6.36 5.02 1.62
CA VAL A 481 -6.75 4.09 0.54
C VAL A 481 -8.23 3.75 0.69
N GLY A 482 -9.01 4.00 -0.37
CA GLY A 482 -10.37 3.49 -0.53
C GLY A 482 -10.44 2.72 -1.84
N LEU A 483 -10.84 1.45 -1.78
CA LEU A 483 -10.90 0.57 -2.95
C LEU A 483 -12.22 0.75 -3.72
N LEU A 484 -12.17 0.59 -5.04
CA LEU A 484 -13.34 0.57 -5.93
C LEU A 484 -13.90 -0.86 -6.04
N PRO A 485 -15.21 -1.04 -6.31
CA PRO A 485 -15.82 -2.36 -6.49
C PRO A 485 -15.50 -2.97 -7.87
N PRO A 486 -15.48 -4.31 -7.98
CA PRO A 486 -15.32 -5.01 -9.26
C PRO A 486 -16.61 -4.97 -10.11
N ALA A 487 -16.46 -5.14 -11.43
CA ALA A 487 -17.55 -5.26 -12.40
C ALA A 487 -17.92 -6.73 -12.68
N GLU A 488 -19.01 -6.95 -13.43
CA GLU A 488 -19.64 -8.27 -13.64
C GLU A 488 -19.04 -9.09 -14.81
N ARG A 489 -19.57 -10.32 -15.00
CA ARG A 489 -18.98 -11.45 -15.74
C ARG A 489 -19.06 -11.34 -17.27
N GLY A 490 -18.12 -12.00 -17.97
CA GLY A 490 -18.28 -12.42 -19.38
C GLY A 490 -17.05 -13.11 -19.98
N ASP A 491 -17.16 -14.43 -20.22
CA ASP A 491 -16.30 -15.34 -21.02
C ASP A 491 -14.78 -15.40 -20.77
N ILE A 492 -14.17 -16.56 -21.10
CA ILE A 492 -12.74 -16.82 -20.88
C ILE A 492 -11.93 -16.24 -22.05
N TYR A 493 -11.38 -15.03 -21.85
CA TYR A 493 -10.42 -14.40 -22.75
C TYR A 493 -9.01 -14.44 -22.17
N LEU A 494 -8.07 -15.10 -22.86
CA LEU A 494 -6.64 -14.96 -22.56
C LEU A 494 -6.21 -13.50 -22.78
N THR A 495 -5.39 -12.97 -21.87
CA THR A 495 -5.15 -11.52 -21.73
C THR A 495 -4.48 -10.89 -22.96
N ARG A 496 -4.68 -9.57 -23.16
CA ARG A 496 -4.12 -8.81 -24.30
C ARG A 496 -2.62 -9.05 -24.53
N SER A 497 -1.85 -9.18 -23.45
CA SER A 497 -0.41 -9.45 -23.47
C SER A 497 -0.04 -10.84 -24.00
N SER A 498 -0.88 -11.86 -23.77
CA SER A 498 -0.62 -13.25 -24.17
C SER A 498 -0.56 -13.45 -25.70
N TRP A 499 -1.17 -12.54 -26.47
CA TRP A 499 -1.32 -12.69 -27.92
C TRP A 499 -0.33 -11.88 -28.75
N PHE A 500 0.09 -10.70 -28.28
CA PHE A 500 1.20 -9.95 -28.91
C PHE A 500 2.48 -10.82 -28.98
N ALA A 501 2.67 -11.69 -27.99
CA ALA A 501 3.70 -12.72 -27.99
C ALA A 501 3.59 -13.71 -29.17
N LEU A 502 2.39 -14.21 -29.46
CA LEU A 502 2.17 -15.18 -30.54
C LEU A 502 2.24 -14.53 -31.93
N ASP A 503 1.81 -13.28 -32.09
CA ASP A 503 2.01 -12.52 -33.33
C ASP A 503 3.51 -12.30 -33.66
N VAL A 504 4.37 -12.25 -32.64
CA VAL A 504 5.82 -12.19 -32.80
C VAL A 504 6.42 -13.59 -33.05
N LEU A 505 5.87 -14.65 -32.45
CA LEU A 505 6.34 -16.03 -32.65
C LEU A 505 5.87 -16.64 -33.98
N GLY A 506 4.77 -16.19 -34.57
CA GLY A 506 4.40 -16.50 -35.96
C GLY A 506 5.49 -16.11 -36.97
N SER A 507 6.35 -15.14 -36.61
CA SER A 507 7.55 -14.79 -37.36
C SER A 507 8.64 -15.86 -37.34
N CYS A 508 8.73 -16.64 -36.26
CA CYS A 508 9.87 -17.51 -36.00
C CYS A 508 9.42 -18.98 -35.97
N GLN A 509 9.56 -19.67 -37.11
CA GLN A 509 9.41 -21.12 -37.19
C GLN A 509 10.24 -21.82 -36.09
N LEU A 510 9.56 -22.38 -35.11
CA LEU A 510 10.11 -23.36 -34.18
C LEU A 510 9.40 -24.69 -34.43
N ASP A 511 10.17 -25.67 -34.86
CA ASP A 511 9.72 -27.05 -35.01
C ASP A 511 9.44 -27.63 -33.61
N ILE A 512 8.22 -28.13 -33.41
CA ILE A 512 7.73 -28.61 -32.11
C ILE A 512 8.41 -29.95 -31.74
N GLY A 513 9.11 -30.61 -32.66
CA GLY A 513 9.79 -31.89 -32.45
C GLY A 513 10.96 -31.90 -31.44
N ALA A 514 11.42 -30.75 -30.94
CA ALA A 514 12.62 -30.67 -30.09
C ALA A 514 12.43 -31.15 -28.63
N PHE A 515 11.20 -31.34 -28.16
CA PHE A 515 10.89 -31.60 -26.74
C PHE A 515 11.04 -33.08 -26.29
N ALA A 516 12.12 -33.76 -26.68
CA ALA A 516 12.26 -35.21 -26.42
C ALA A 516 13.71 -35.72 -26.20
N LYS A 517 14.31 -35.41 -25.03
CA LYS A 517 15.29 -36.28 -24.29
C LYS A 517 15.83 -35.61 -23.01
N VAL A 518 15.52 -36.19 -21.85
CA VAL A 518 16.46 -36.76 -20.84
C VAL A 518 15.70 -37.02 -19.54
N THR A 519 15.20 -38.25 -19.36
CA THR A 519 15.49 -39.12 -18.19
C THR A 519 14.75 -40.46 -18.36
N ARG A 520 15.47 -41.58 -18.22
CA ARG A 520 14.89 -42.92 -18.03
C ARG A 520 15.77 -43.69 -17.03
N ARG A 521 15.25 -43.98 -15.84
CA ARG A 521 15.39 -45.31 -15.18
C ARG A 521 14.59 -45.43 -13.88
N SER A 522 13.48 -46.17 -13.99
CA SER A 522 13.05 -47.24 -13.09
C SER A 522 12.93 -46.99 -11.57
N TYR A 523 11.67 -46.90 -11.11
CA TYR A 523 11.24 -47.36 -9.77
C TYR A 523 11.38 -48.88 -9.62
N CYS A 524 11.61 -49.38 -8.38
CA CYS A 524 10.81 -50.49 -7.82
C CYS A 524 10.97 -50.70 -6.29
N HIS A 525 9.86 -51.01 -5.62
CA HIS A 525 9.63 -51.58 -4.27
C HIS A 525 10.76 -51.71 -3.21
N ARG A 526 10.44 -51.23 -1.98
CA ARG A 526 9.85 -52.11 -0.93
C ARG A 526 9.13 -51.34 0.20
N LEU A 527 8.49 -52.10 1.09
CA LEU A 527 7.64 -51.66 2.21
C LEU A 527 8.11 -52.29 3.54
N ALA A 528 7.66 -51.68 4.64
CA ALA A 528 7.57 -52.23 6.01
C ALA A 528 8.86 -52.39 6.86
N HIS A 529 8.60 -52.51 8.18
CA HIS A 529 9.52 -52.46 9.33
C HIS A 529 10.15 -51.08 9.60
N MET A 530 10.31 -50.62 10.86
CA MET A 530 10.17 -51.32 12.14
C MET A 530 9.54 -50.41 13.22
N ALA A 531 8.90 -51.02 14.23
CA ALA A 531 8.50 -50.39 15.49
C ALA A 531 9.25 -51.07 16.66
N THR A 532 9.04 -50.59 17.90
CA THR A 532 9.79 -50.96 19.14
C THR A 532 11.31 -50.62 19.07
N ASP A 533 12.01 -50.25 20.14
CA ASP A 533 11.73 -50.18 21.59
C ASP A 533 11.71 -48.70 22.09
N ILE A 534 11.67 -48.28 23.37
CA ILE A 534 12.00 -48.85 24.69
C ILE A 534 11.02 -48.35 25.77
N TYR A 535 10.71 -49.22 26.73
CA TYR A 535 10.03 -48.89 28.00
C TYR A 535 10.94 -49.34 29.16
N GLN A 536 11.33 -48.45 30.09
CA GLN A 536 11.68 -48.71 31.51
C GLN A 536 12.48 -47.56 32.15
N ASN A 537 11.85 -46.82 33.08
CA ASN A 537 12.24 -46.73 34.50
C ASN A 537 11.23 -45.82 35.22
N GLY A 538 11.10 -45.96 36.55
CA GLY A 538 9.95 -45.39 37.26
C GLY A 538 10.23 -44.81 38.65
N SER A 539 9.14 -44.28 39.23
CA SER A 539 8.91 -44.05 40.67
C SER A 539 10.01 -43.39 41.51
N ASN A 540 9.81 -42.12 41.84
CA ASN A 540 9.18 -41.79 43.13
C ASN A 540 8.55 -40.37 43.07
N GLY A 541 7.58 -40.10 43.93
CA GLY A 541 6.77 -38.88 43.87
C GLY A 541 6.75 -38.08 45.17
N ASN A 542 6.02 -36.97 45.14
CA ASN A 542 5.58 -36.24 46.32
C ASN A 542 4.22 -35.59 46.02
N ALA A 543 3.35 -35.45 47.03
CA ALA A 543 1.95 -35.04 46.80
C ALA A 543 1.78 -33.51 46.84
N GLN A 544 1.25 -32.93 45.76
CA GLN A 544 0.92 -31.49 45.70
C GLN A 544 -0.19 -31.23 44.68
N HIS A 545 -1.30 -30.62 45.15
CA HIS A 545 -2.50 -30.21 44.40
C HIS A 545 -3.14 -31.24 43.44
N ASP A 546 -4.36 -31.66 43.75
CA ASP A 546 -5.20 -32.43 42.83
C ASP A 546 -5.49 -31.59 41.56
N PRO A 547 -5.04 -32.01 40.35
CA PRO A 547 -5.02 -31.14 39.18
C PRO A 547 -6.39 -31.07 38.52
N GLN A 548 -7.16 -30.03 38.84
CA GLN A 548 -8.45 -29.76 38.19
C GLN A 548 -8.28 -29.71 36.67
N ARG A 549 -9.06 -30.54 35.96
CA ARG A 549 -8.86 -30.79 34.53
C ARG A 549 -9.03 -29.52 33.69
N THR A 550 -8.06 -29.24 32.84
CA THR A 550 -8.09 -28.13 31.89
C THR A 550 -9.06 -28.36 30.73
N TYR A 551 -9.44 -27.28 30.07
CA TYR A 551 -10.41 -27.27 28.97
C TYR A 551 -10.05 -26.25 27.90
N GLN A 552 -10.78 -26.29 26.79
CA GLN A 552 -10.66 -25.37 25.66
C GLN A 552 -12.04 -24.81 25.33
N VAL A 553 -12.13 -23.61 24.76
CA VAL A 553 -13.42 -23.03 24.31
C VAL A 553 -13.57 -23.21 22.81
N VAL A 554 -14.80 -23.51 22.35
CA VAL A 554 -15.17 -23.42 20.94
C VAL A 554 -16.41 -22.55 20.82
N VAL A 555 -16.33 -21.46 20.04
CA VAL A 555 -17.42 -20.48 19.92
C VAL A 555 -17.37 -19.75 18.58
N ALA A 556 -18.55 -19.38 18.05
CA ALA A 556 -18.69 -18.43 16.96
C ALA A 556 -19.26 -17.10 17.52
N ALA A 557 -18.68 -15.96 17.14
CA ALA A 557 -19.09 -14.65 17.63
C ALA A 557 -18.92 -13.57 16.56
N THR A 558 -19.70 -12.49 16.65
CA THR A 558 -19.42 -11.25 15.91
C THR A 558 -18.20 -10.53 16.49
N ARG A 559 -17.64 -9.57 15.75
CA ARG A 559 -16.61 -8.63 16.25
C ARG A 559 -16.94 -7.98 17.61
N ASP A 560 -18.23 -7.75 17.88
CA ASP A 560 -18.73 -7.20 19.15
C ASP A 560 -18.91 -8.26 20.26
N MET A 561 -18.36 -9.47 20.08
CA MET A 561 -18.49 -10.65 20.93
C MET A 561 -19.95 -11.12 21.18
N GLY A 562 -20.85 -10.83 20.23
CA GLY A 562 -22.23 -11.30 20.24
C GLY A 562 -22.35 -12.73 19.71
N ILE A 563 -23.01 -13.62 20.46
CA ILE A 563 -23.08 -15.07 20.20
C ILE A 563 -24.50 -15.62 19.97
N GLY A 564 -25.54 -14.79 20.08
CA GLY A 564 -26.92 -15.28 20.07
C GLY A 564 -27.97 -14.19 20.10
N LYS A 565 -29.16 -14.52 19.59
CA LYS A 565 -30.40 -13.75 19.70
C LYS A 565 -31.59 -14.70 19.85
N ASP A 566 -32.52 -14.40 20.77
CA ASP A 566 -33.74 -15.18 21.02
C ASP A 566 -33.45 -16.68 21.25
N GLY A 567 -32.33 -16.98 21.92
CA GLY A 567 -31.85 -18.35 22.17
C GLY A 567 -31.27 -19.11 20.96
N ASN A 568 -31.14 -18.45 19.80
CA ASN A 568 -30.70 -19.01 18.53
C ASN A 568 -29.41 -18.32 18.02
N LEU A 569 -28.73 -18.95 17.06
CA LEU A 569 -27.65 -18.31 16.30
C LEU A 569 -28.24 -17.37 15.23
N PRO A 570 -27.80 -16.10 15.12
CA PRO A 570 -28.28 -15.17 14.09
C PRO A 570 -27.88 -15.56 12.65
N TRP A 571 -26.85 -16.39 12.50
CA TRP A 571 -26.26 -16.80 11.22
C TRP A 571 -26.49 -18.29 10.92
N LYS A 572 -26.27 -18.68 9.65
CA LYS A 572 -26.26 -20.07 9.20
C LYS A 572 -24.98 -20.33 8.40
N LEU A 573 -24.02 -20.97 9.06
CA LEU A 573 -22.68 -21.26 8.53
C LEU A 573 -22.43 -22.78 8.59
N PRO A 574 -22.79 -23.55 7.53
CA PRO A 574 -22.50 -24.99 7.47
C PRO A 574 -21.03 -25.34 7.67
N SER A 575 -20.11 -24.49 7.21
CA SER A 575 -18.67 -24.72 7.36
C SER A 575 -18.16 -24.45 8.79
N ASP A 576 -18.78 -23.54 9.53
CA ASP A 576 -18.56 -23.37 10.99
C ASP A 576 -19.01 -24.62 11.76
N LEU A 577 -20.21 -25.14 11.48
CA LEU A 577 -20.71 -26.38 12.08
C LEU A 577 -19.81 -27.59 11.75
N LYS A 578 -19.16 -27.59 10.58
CA LYS A 578 -18.14 -28.58 10.20
C LYS A 578 -16.87 -28.40 11.03
N PHE A 579 -16.33 -27.19 11.14
CA PHE A 579 -15.14 -26.88 11.95
C PHE A 579 -15.35 -27.23 13.43
N PHE A 580 -16.47 -26.80 14.01
CA PHE A 580 -16.91 -27.17 15.36
C PHE A 580 -16.93 -28.69 15.57
N LYS A 581 -17.49 -29.44 14.59
CA LYS A 581 -17.54 -30.91 14.64
C LYS A 581 -16.14 -31.52 14.58
N GLU A 582 -15.27 -31.06 13.68
CA GLU A 582 -13.89 -31.54 13.55
C GLU A 582 -13.09 -31.29 14.84
N VAL A 583 -13.04 -30.04 15.31
CA VAL A 583 -12.33 -29.65 16.55
C VAL A 583 -12.80 -30.45 17.75
N THR A 584 -14.12 -30.60 17.95
CA THR A 584 -14.65 -31.26 19.15
C THR A 584 -14.70 -32.80 19.06
N MET A 585 -14.63 -33.41 17.87
CA MET A 585 -14.66 -34.88 17.72
C MET A 585 -13.28 -35.52 17.54
N THR A 586 -12.27 -34.81 17.01
CA THR A 586 -10.95 -35.41 16.76
C THR A 586 -10.17 -35.65 18.05
N THR A 587 -9.70 -36.89 18.23
CA THR A 587 -8.73 -37.29 19.23
C THR A 587 -7.37 -37.62 18.59
N SER A 588 -6.30 -37.57 19.37
CA SER A 588 -4.99 -38.12 18.99
C SER A 588 -4.94 -39.63 19.25
N ASP A 589 -5.69 -40.12 20.24
CA ASP A 589 -5.85 -41.52 20.60
C ASP A 589 -7.22 -42.05 20.11
N PRO A 590 -7.27 -42.99 19.15
CA PRO A 590 -8.52 -43.58 18.65
C PRO A 590 -9.32 -44.39 19.68
N SER A 591 -8.72 -44.75 20.83
CA SER A 591 -9.44 -45.42 21.93
C SER A 591 -10.22 -44.47 22.83
N LYS A 592 -9.99 -43.16 22.71
CA LYS A 592 -10.60 -42.11 23.53
C LYS A 592 -11.64 -41.30 22.76
N ARG A 593 -12.42 -40.52 23.50
CA ARG A 593 -13.36 -39.52 22.97
C ARG A 593 -13.14 -38.16 23.64
N ASN A 594 -13.78 -37.11 23.15
CA ASN A 594 -13.77 -35.81 23.82
C ASN A 594 -15.07 -35.58 24.61
N ALA A 595 -15.04 -34.65 25.57
CA ALA A 595 -16.21 -34.17 26.29
C ALA A 595 -16.57 -32.73 25.85
N VAL A 596 -17.87 -32.41 25.84
CA VAL A 596 -18.42 -31.07 25.56
C VAL A 596 -19.30 -30.61 26.71
N ILE A 597 -18.98 -29.45 27.30
CA ILE A 597 -19.70 -28.82 28.41
C ILE A 597 -20.53 -27.65 27.88
N MET A 598 -21.81 -27.59 28.25
CA MET A 598 -22.72 -26.53 27.82
C MET A 598 -23.79 -26.19 28.88
N GLY A 599 -24.26 -24.94 28.90
CA GLY A 599 -25.40 -24.55 29.74
C GLY A 599 -26.74 -25.10 29.24
N ARG A 600 -27.70 -25.35 30.14
CA ARG A 600 -29.02 -25.93 29.81
C ARG A 600 -29.72 -25.27 28.61
N LYS A 601 -29.70 -23.93 28.49
CA LYS A 601 -30.29 -23.22 27.32
C LYS A 601 -29.64 -23.57 25.98
N THR A 602 -28.33 -23.80 25.96
CA THR A 602 -27.61 -24.22 24.75
C THR A 602 -27.84 -25.69 24.44
N TRP A 603 -27.96 -26.54 25.46
CA TRP A 603 -28.48 -27.89 25.27
C TRP A 603 -29.89 -27.85 24.65
N GLU A 604 -30.79 -27.03 25.21
CA GLU A 604 -32.17 -26.85 24.76
C GLU A 604 -32.30 -26.35 23.32
N SER A 605 -31.40 -25.49 22.82
CA SER A 605 -31.42 -25.02 21.42
C SER A 605 -30.86 -26.00 20.39
N ILE A 606 -30.14 -27.07 20.79
CA ILE A 606 -29.71 -28.14 19.87
C ILE A 606 -30.95 -28.93 19.42
N PRO A 607 -31.23 -29.06 18.11
CA PRO A 607 -32.41 -29.79 17.61
C PRO A 607 -32.46 -31.23 18.14
N PRO A 608 -33.65 -31.79 18.48
CA PRO A 608 -33.75 -33.13 19.09
C PRO A 608 -33.05 -34.24 18.30
N ARG A 609 -33.15 -34.23 16.96
CA ARG A 609 -32.46 -35.16 16.04
C ARG A 609 -30.91 -35.06 16.05
N ASN A 610 -30.36 -34.05 16.72
CA ASN A 610 -28.93 -33.74 16.84
C ASN A 610 -28.45 -33.80 18.30
N ARG A 611 -29.29 -34.26 19.24
CA ARG A 611 -29.04 -34.32 20.68
C ARG A 611 -29.13 -35.77 21.18
N PRO A 612 -28.17 -36.29 21.97
CA PRO A 612 -26.87 -35.70 22.30
C PRO A 612 -25.99 -35.47 21.06
N LEU A 613 -25.01 -34.57 21.15
CA LEU A 613 -24.02 -34.38 20.08
C LEU A 613 -23.21 -35.67 19.91
N PRO A 614 -23.27 -36.34 18.74
CA PRO A 614 -22.70 -37.68 18.59
C PRO A 614 -21.17 -37.68 18.65
N GLY A 615 -20.60 -38.82 19.07
CA GLY A 615 -19.15 -39.03 19.19
C GLY A 615 -18.46 -38.32 20.35
N ARG A 616 -19.21 -37.66 21.25
CA ARG A 616 -18.70 -36.89 22.39
C ARG A 616 -19.49 -37.22 23.65
N LEU A 617 -18.85 -37.11 24.81
CA LEU A 617 -19.53 -37.10 26.10
C LEU A 617 -20.17 -35.72 26.31
N ASN A 618 -21.49 -35.66 26.48
CA ASN A 618 -22.24 -34.40 26.59
C ASN A 618 -22.48 -34.08 28.08
N VAL A 619 -21.97 -32.94 28.56
CA VAL A 619 -22.15 -32.49 29.95
C VAL A 619 -23.00 -31.23 29.98
N VAL A 620 -24.13 -31.29 30.67
CA VAL A 620 -25.13 -30.21 30.70
C VAL A 620 -25.18 -29.59 32.09
N LEU A 621 -24.87 -28.29 32.16
CA LEU A 621 -24.88 -27.54 33.41
C LEU A 621 -26.30 -27.11 33.79
N THR A 622 -26.78 -27.56 34.95
CA THR A 622 -28.15 -27.32 35.44
C THR A 622 -28.19 -27.09 36.95
N ARG A 623 -28.95 -26.08 37.39
CA ARG A 623 -29.14 -25.76 38.83
C ARG A 623 -30.41 -26.38 39.45
N SER A 624 -31.21 -27.14 38.69
CA SER A 624 -32.58 -27.53 39.10
C SER A 624 -32.74 -28.89 39.78
N GLY A 625 -31.67 -29.68 39.93
CA GLY A 625 -31.70 -30.99 40.59
C GLY A 625 -32.37 -32.12 39.79
N SER A 626 -33.55 -31.88 39.24
CA SER A 626 -34.29 -32.80 38.39
C SER A 626 -34.51 -32.25 36.97
N PHE A 627 -34.50 -33.17 36.00
CA PHE A 627 -34.93 -32.98 34.62
C PHE A 627 -35.04 -34.39 34.00
N ASP A 628 -36.15 -34.74 33.35
CA ASP A 628 -36.33 -36.06 32.73
C ASP A 628 -35.55 -36.17 31.41
N ILE A 629 -34.24 -36.34 31.55
CA ILE A 629 -33.35 -36.88 30.53
C ILE A 629 -32.91 -38.23 31.07
N ALA A 630 -33.42 -39.31 30.48
CA ALA A 630 -32.96 -40.65 30.80
C ALA A 630 -31.42 -40.70 30.71
N THR A 631 -30.77 -41.28 31.73
CA THR A 631 -29.30 -41.33 31.87
C THR A 631 -28.67 -42.29 30.86
N ALA A 632 -28.71 -41.90 29.60
CA ALA A 632 -28.00 -42.54 28.51
C ALA A 632 -26.50 -42.37 28.69
N GLU A 633 -25.74 -43.39 28.30
CA GLU A 633 -24.28 -43.60 28.45
C GLU A 633 -23.34 -42.46 27.97
N ASN A 634 -23.93 -41.43 27.35
CA ASN A 634 -23.25 -40.31 26.69
C ASN A 634 -23.67 -38.93 27.23
N ILE A 635 -24.47 -38.85 28.31
CA ILE A 635 -25.00 -37.61 28.89
C ILE A 635 -24.70 -37.55 30.40
N LEU A 636 -24.19 -36.42 30.88
CA LEU A 636 -23.97 -36.11 32.30
C LEU A 636 -24.62 -34.78 32.68
N MET A 637 -25.07 -34.66 33.92
CA MET A 637 -25.66 -33.44 34.47
C MET A 637 -24.79 -32.94 35.63
N CYS A 638 -24.41 -31.66 35.63
CA CYS A 638 -23.54 -31.08 36.66
C CYS A 638 -24.07 -29.71 37.14
N GLY A 639 -23.77 -29.33 38.38
CA GLY A 639 -24.26 -28.09 38.99
C GLY A 639 -23.51 -26.83 38.56
N SER A 640 -22.21 -26.98 38.28
CA SER A 640 -21.26 -25.91 37.93
C SER A 640 -20.18 -26.43 36.97
N LEU A 641 -19.44 -25.50 36.33
CA LEU A 641 -18.27 -25.85 35.51
C LEU A 641 -17.24 -26.64 36.33
N ASN A 642 -16.90 -26.19 37.54
CA ASN A 642 -15.94 -26.86 38.43
C ASN A 642 -16.35 -28.32 38.70
N SER A 643 -17.61 -28.57 39.09
CA SER A 643 -18.12 -29.93 39.33
C SER A 643 -18.07 -30.84 38.09
N ALA A 644 -18.14 -30.26 36.87
CA ALA A 644 -17.95 -31.00 35.63
C ALA A 644 -16.47 -31.32 35.37
N LEU A 645 -15.55 -30.39 35.64
CA LEU A 645 -14.10 -30.62 35.48
C LEU A 645 -13.56 -31.61 36.52
N GLU A 646 -14.05 -31.55 37.76
CA GLU A 646 -13.78 -32.53 38.83
C GLU A 646 -14.27 -33.94 38.44
N LEU A 647 -15.54 -34.06 37.99
CA LEU A 647 -16.09 -35.34 37.52
C LEU A 647 -15.31 -35.90 36.30
N LEU A 648 -14.87 -35.03 35.40
CA LEU A 648 -14.05 -35.42 34.24
C LEU A 648 -12.57 -35.69 34.59
N ALA A 649 -12.09 -35.29 35.77
CA ALA A 649 -10.79 -35.66 36.32
C ALA A 649 -10.82 -37.03 37.04
N ALA A 650 -11.99 -37.50 37.45
CA ALA A 650 -12.17 -38.79 38.12
C ALA A 650 -12.22 -39.99 37.14
N THR A 651 -11.92 -41.18 37.67
CA THR A 651 -12.15 -42.47 37.00
C THR A 651 -13.65 -42.71 36.81
N PRO A 652 -14.15 -43.15 35.63
CA PRO A 652 -13.42 -43.62 34.44
C PRO A 652 -13.14 -42.53 33.37
N TYR A 653 -13.50 -41.27 33.61
CA TYR A 653 -13.44 -40.21 32.59
C TYR A 653 -12.02 -39.67 32.35
N CYS A 654 -11.13 -39.72 33.33
CA CYS A 654 -9.71 -39.41 33.13
C CYS A 654 -9.00 -40.35 32.15
N LEU A 655 -9.42 -41.62 32.08
CA LEU A 655 -8.85 -42.62 31.17
C LEU A 655 -9.48 -42.57 29.77
N SER A 656 -10.80 -42.36 29.69
CA SER A 656 -11.59 -42.49 28.46
C SER A 656 -11.84 -41.18 27.69
N ILE A 657 -11.68 -40.03 28.34
CA ILE A 657 -11.77 -38.70 27.70
C ILE A 657 -10.36 -38.18 27.40
N GLU A 658 -10.15 -37.61 26.21
CA GLU A 658 -8.90 -36.92 25.85
C GLU A 658 -8.98 -35.41 26.15
N ARG A 659 -9.81 -34.64 25.42
CA ARG A 659 -10.01 -33.19 25.65
C ARG A 659 -11.40 -32.85 26.18
N VAL A 660 -11.50 -31.70 26.85
CA VAL A 660 -12.74 -31.11 27.34
C VAL A 660 -12.95 -29.77 26.65
N PHE A 661 -14.11 -29.57 26.03
CA PHE A 661 -14.48 -28.32 25.36
C PHE A 661 -15.67 -27.65 26.03
N VAL A 662 -15.59 -26.36 26.36
CA VAL A 662 -16.76 -25.54 26.71
C VAL A 662 -17.32 -24.92 25.43
N ILE A 663 -18.57 -25.26 25.09
CA ILE A 663 -19.13 -25.01 23.75
C ILE A 663 -20.33 -24.05 23.72
N GLY A 664 -20.81 -23.56 24.87
CA GLY A 664 -21.87 -22.55 24.84
C GLY A 664 -22.68 -22.32 26.11
N GLY A 665 -23.44 -21.22 26.03
CA GLY A 665 -24.26 -20.65 27.10
C GLY A 665 -23.58 -19.40 27.64
N GLY A 666 -24.19 -18.22 27.45
CA GLY A 666 -23.51 -16.93 27.71
C GLY A 666 -22.98 -16.75 29.13
N GLN A 667 -23.64 -17.33 30.15
CA GLN A 667 -23.08 -17.38 31.52
C GLN A 667 -21.82 -18.28 31.58
N VAL A 668 -21.90 -19.50 31.05
CA VAL A 668 -20.80 -20.48 31.08
C VAL A 668 -19.58 -19.95 30.31
N LEU A 669 -19.77 -19.31 29.16
CA LEU A 669 -18.68 -18.71 28.39
C LEU A 669 -18.07 -17.48 29.07
N ARG A 670 -18.85 -16.66 29.79
CA ARG A 670 -18.29 -15.59 30.64
C ARG A 670 -17.47 -16.12 31.81
N GLU A 671 -17.88 -17.25 32.39
CA GLU A 671 -17.15 -17.94 33.45
C GLU A 671 -15.90 -18.69 32.92
N ALA A 672 -15.93 -19.15 31.66
CA ALA A 672 -14.90 -20.04 31.11
C ALA A 672 -13.82 -19.37 30.25
N LEU A 673 -14.14 -18.36 29.42
CA LEU A 673 -13.29 -17.92 28.29
C LEU A 673 -11.87 -17.53 28.72
N ASN A 674 -11.74 -16.59 29.66
CA ASN A 674 -10.45 -16.06 30.08
C ASN A 674 -9.92 -16.70 31.37
N ALA A 675 -10.69 -17.61 32.01
CA ALA A 675 -10.35 -18.21 33.29
C ALA A 675 -9.14 -19.19 33.18
N PRO A 676 -8.35 -19.39 34.26
CA PRO A 676 -7.04 -20.04 34.18
C PRO A 676 -7.04 -21.46 33.58
N GLY A 677 -8.12 -22.23 33.76
CA GLY A 677 -8.26 -23.59 33.22
C GLY A 677 -8.48 -23.66 31.70
N CYS A 678 -8.71 -22.52 31.02
CA CYS A 678 -8.86 -22.45 29.57
C CYS A 678 -7.49 -22.38 28.88
N GLU A 679 -7.09 -23.42 28.15
CA GLU A 679 -5.79 -23.51 27.45
C GLU A 679 -5.81 -22.90 26.04
N ALA A 680 -6.94 -23.02 25.34
CA ALA A 680 -7.11 -22.52 23.98
C ALA A 680 -8.55 -22.08 23.71
N ILE A 681 -8.72 -21.13 22.79
CA ILE A 681 -10.00 -20.60 22.34
C ILE A 681 -10.04 -20.74 20.82
N HIS A 682 -10.92 -21.61 20.33
CA HIS A 682 -11.23 -21.77 18.91
C HIS A 682 -12.42 -20.85 18.59
N LEU A 683 -12.13 -19.69 18.01
CA LEU A 683 -13.09 -18.65 17.65
C LEU A 683 -13.38 -18.69 16.15
N THR A 684 -14.64 -18.81 15.78
CA THR A 684 -15.12 -18.38 14.46
C THR A 684 -15.45 -16.89 14.56
N ASP A 685 -14.55 -16.04 14.09
CA ASP A 685 -14.67 -14.58 14.11
C ASP A 685 -15.51 -14.13 12.91
N ILE A 686 -16.71 -13.60 13.17
CA ILE A 686 -17.67 -13.19 12.15
C ILE A 686 -17.57 -11.68 11.95
N GLU A 687 -17.04 -11.29 10.79
CA GLU A 687 -16.81 -9.90 10.41
C GLU A 687 -18.11 -9.12 10.12
N THR A 688 -19.20 -9.83 9.86
CA THR A 688 -20.54 -9.26 9.64
C THR A 688 -21.25 -9.00 10.98
N SER A 689 -21.64 -7.74 11.25
CA SER A 689 -22.42 -7.39 12.44
C SER A 689 -23.84 -7.97 12.38
N PHE A 690 -24.28 -8.60 13.47
CA PHE A 690 -25.64 -9.09 13.68
C PHE A 690 -26.24 -8.47 14.95
N GLN A 691 -27.57 -8.34 15.00
CA GLN A 691 -28.26 -8.00 16.24
C GLN A 691 -28.23 -9.20 17.18
N CYS A 692 -27.57 -9.06 18.33
CA CYS A 692 -27.45 -10.07 19.38
C CYS A 692 -28.08 -9.58 20.70
N ASP A 693 -28.57 -10.52 21.52
CA ASP A 693 -28.97 -10.29 22.91
C ASP A 693 -27.98 -10.89 23.92
N THR A 694 -27.18 -11.87 23.48
CA THR A 694 -26.29 -12.66 24.30
C THR A 694 -24.84 -12.43 23.89
N PHE A 695 -24.05 -11.89 24.81
CA PHE A 695 -22.65 -11.51 24.61
C PHE A 695 -21.71 -12.23 25.58
N ILE A 696 -20.46 -12.44 25.15
CA ILE A 696 -19.36 -13.00 25.94
C ILE A 696 -18.25 -11.93 26.11
N PRO A 697 -17.23 -12.13 26.97
CA PRO A 697 -16.16 -11.14 27.10
C PRO A 697 -15.23 -11.23 25.88
N PRO A 698 -14.44 -10.18 25.57
CA PRO A 698 -13.36 -10.28 24.60
C PRO A 698 -12.30 -11.30 25.06
N VAL A 699 -11.57 -11.86 24.10
CA VAL A 699 -10.41 -12.72 24.37
C VAL A 699 -9.31 -11.86 25.01
N ASP A 700 -8.76 -12.29 26.15
CA ASP A 700 -7.68 -11.58 26.83
C ASP A 700 -6.34 -11.80 26.12
N CYS A 701 -6.00 -10.91 25.18
CA CYS A 701 -4.77 -10.92 24.40
C CYS A 701 -3.48 -10.69 25.22
N SER A 702 -3.56 -10.42 26.53
CA SER A 702 -2.37 -10.38 27.40
C SER A 702 -1.89 -11.79 27.74
N VAL A 703 -2.82 -12.72 27.96
CA VAL A 703 -2.56 -14.13 28.31
C VAL A 703 -2.79 -15.10 27.15
N PHE A 704 -3.55 -14.71 26.12
CA PHE A 704 -3.78 -15.50 24.91
C PHE A 704 -3.05 -14.90 23.69
N ARG A 705 -2.46 -15.75 22.85
CA ARG A 705 -1.86 -15.35 21.56
C ARG A 705 -2.43 -16.18 20.40
N PRO A 706 -2.59 -15.62 19.20
CA PRO A 706 -3.03 -16.39 18.04
C PRO A 706 -1.98 -17.44 17.65
N TRP A 707 -2.44 -18.64 17.32
CA TRP A 707 -1.64 -19.79 16.85
C TRP A 707 -1.99 -20.18 15.41
N TYR A 708 -3.24 -19.94 15.00
CA TYR A 708 -3.73 -20.25 13.66
C TYR A 708 -4.83 -19.26 13.30
N SER A 709 -4.80 -18.77 12.05
CA SER A 709 -5.94 -18.16 11.39
C SER A 709 -6.18 -18.86 10.06
N SER A 710 -7.43 -19.06 9.66
CA SER A 710 -7.75 -19.30 8.26
C SER A 710 -7.62 -18.00 7.45
N PHE A 711 -7.59 -18.12 6.13
CA PHE A 711 -8.03 -17.03 5.27
C PHE A 711 -9.52 -16.73 5.53
N PRO A 712 -9.99 -15.48 5.31
CA PRO A 712 -11.41 -15.15 5.41
C PRO A 712 -12.24 -15.94 4.41
N LEU A 713 -13.26 -16.62 4.93
CA LEU A 713 -14.25 -17.36 4.16
C LEU A 713 -15.48 -16.47 3.91
N LEU A 714 -16.15 -16.71 2.78
CA LEU A 714 -17.42 -16.07 2.42
C LEU A 714 -18.48 -17.16 2.16
N GLU A 715 -19.43 -17.31 3.09
CA GLU A 715 -20.51 -18.30 3.00
C GLU A 715 -21.84 -17.59 3.25
N ASN A 716 -22.84 -17.76 2.38
CA ASN A 716 -24.15 -17.08 2.50
C ASN A 716 -24.06 -15.53 2.64
N SER A 717 -23.09 -14.91 1.95
CA SER A 717 -22.74 -13.48 2.05
C SER A 717 -22.25 -13.01 3.44
N ILE A 718 -21.95 -13.94 4.35
CA ILE A 718 -21.35 -13.67 5.66
C ILE A 718 -19.85 -13.93 5.54
N ARG A 719 -19.04 -12.99 6.01
CA ARG A 719 -17.58 -13.08 6.01
C ARG A 719 -17.06 -13.42 7.40
N TYR A 720 -16.17 -14.41 7.51
CA TYR A 720 -15.66 -14.89 8.80
C TYR A 720 -14.31 -15.63 8.67
N SER A 721 -13.59 -15.78 9.77
CA SER A 721 -12.32 -16.54 9.83
C SER A 721 -12.30 -17.51 11.01
N PHE A 722 -11.62 -18.66 10.86
CA PHE A 722 -11.35 -19.59 11.96
C PHE A 722 -10.03 -19.21 12.62
N VAL A 723 -10.10 -18.68 13.84
CA VAL A 723 -8.93 -18.27 14.63
C VAL A 723 -8.79 -19.21 15.83
N THR A 724 -7.57 -19.67 16.13
CA THR A 724 -7.27 -20.29 17.42
C THR A 724 -6.30 -19.42 18.20
N TYR A 725 -6.71 -19.05 19.40
CA TYR A 725 -5.85 -18.45 20.41
C TYR A 725 -5.40 -19.51 21.41
N VAL A 726 -4.19 -19.36 21.95
CA VAL A 726 -3.54 -20.29 22.87
C VAL A 726 -3.01 -19.52 24.06
N ARG A 727 -3.24 -20.04 25.27
CA ARG A 727 -2.76 -19.43 26.51
C ARG A 727 -1.24 -19.56 26.58
N VAL A 728 -0.56 -18.42 26.66
CA VAL A 728 0.87 -18.37 26.93
C VAL A 728 1.07 -18.36 28.44
N GLN A 729 1.70 -19.41 28.97
CA GLN A 729 2.15 -19.41 30.36
C GLN A 729 3.30 -18.40 30.52
N SER A 730 3.02 -17.29 31.20
CA SER A 730 4.05 -16.37 31.70
C SER A 730 4.91 -17.10 32.74
N SER A 731 6.14 -17.47 32.38
CA SER A 731 7.06 -18.19 33.27
C SER A 731 7.55 -17.27 34.40
N GLY A 732 6.89 -17.36 35.56
CA GLY A 732 7.23 -16.60 36.76
C GLY A 732 7.74 -17.47 37.91
N THR A 733 8.74 -16.94 38.62
CA THR A 733 9.20 -17.33 39.97
C THR A 733 9.61 -18.80 40.22
N GLU A 734 10.93 -19.03 40.14
CA GLU A 734 11.71 -19.99 40.95
C GLU A 734 12.86 -19.18 41.60
N PRO A 735 13.01 -19.09 42.94
CA PRO A 735 13.95 -18.17 43.58
C PRO A 735 15.18 -18.85 44.24
N HIS A 736 16.19 -19.20 43.44
CA HIS A 736 17.51 -19.62 43.95
C HIS A 736 18.63 -18.87 43.19
N ALA A 737 19.38 -17.97 43.85
CA ALA A 737 20.43 -18.19 44.85
C ALA A 737 21.80 -18.48 44.19
N ALA A 738 22.71 -17.50 44.25
CA ALA A 738 23.98 -17.52 43.55
C ALA A 738 25.00 -18.48 44.19
N ARG A 739 25.74 -19.20 43.33
CA ARG A 739 27.08 -19.75 43.57
C ARG A 739 27.90 -19.68 42.29
N ASP A 740 29.21 -19.56 42.44
CA ASP A 740 30.13 -19.17 41.38
C ASP A 740 30.59 -20.31 40.47
N GLY A 741 30.86 -19.95 39.21
CA GLY A 741 32.08 -20.39 38.51
C GLY A 741 32.19 -21.85 38.07
N GLU A 742 31.50 -22.25 37.00
CA GLU A 742 31.97 -23.33 36.12
C GLU A 742 31.63 -23.06 34.65
N VAL A 743 32.52 -23.46 33.73
CA VAL A 743 32.41 -23.16 32.29
C VAL A 743 31.73 -24.32 31.55
N VAL A 744 30.52 -24.08 31.02
CA VAL A 744 29.73 -25.11 30.32
C VAL A 744 29.98 -25.06 28.80
N ASP A 745 30.32 -26.21 28.22
CA ASP A 745 30.57 -26.35 26.78
C ASP A 745 29.29 -26.12 25.94
N SER A 746 29.46 -25.39 24.84
CA SER A 746 28.43 -24.97 23.88
C SER A 746 27.71 -26.09 23.10
N LYS A 747 28.05 -27.37 23.35
CA LYS A 747 27.53 -28.52 22.61
C LYS A 747 26.22 -29.14 23.13
N SER A 748 25.76 -28.78 24.32
CA SER A 748 24.50 -29.32 24.89
C SER A 748 23.24 -28.57 24.45
N ILE A 749 23.35 -27.43 23.74
CA ILE A 749 22.20 -26.65 23.23
C ILE A 749 21.57 -27.30 21.98
N LYS A 750 21.29 -28.60 22.08
CA LYS A 750 20.49 -29.40 21.14
C LYS A 750 19.42 -30.26 21.84
N ASP A 751 19.31 -30.19 23.16
CA ASP A 751 18.15 -30.74 23.86
C ASP A 751 16.89 -29.90 23.61
N LYS A 752 16.23 -30.25 22.49
CA LYS A 752 14.79 -30.16 22.25
C LYS A 752 14.10 -28.91 22.81
N PHE A 753 13.90 -27.91 21.96
CA PHE A 753 12.71 -27.05 22.08
C PHE A 753 11.49 -27.97 22.28
N LYS A 754 10.86 -27.91 23.46
CA LYS A 754 9.89 -28.92 23.91
C LYS A 754 8.60 -28.86 23.08
N VAL A 755 8.56 -29.68 22.03
CA VAL A 755 7.38 -30.04 21.22
C VAL A 755 6.17 -30.40 22.09
N GLU A 756 6.42 -30.95 23.28
CA GLU A 756 5.45 -31.22 24.35
C GLU A 756 4.53 -30.03 24.70
N ARG A 757 5.02 -28.78 24.62
CA ARG A 757 4.32 -27.58 25.15
C ARG A 757 2.96 -27.27 24.50
N PHE A 758 2.64 -27.83 23.33
CA PHE A 758 1.38 -27.54 22.63
C PHE A 758 0.60 -28.80 22.18
N LEU A 759 0.97 -29.99 22.68
CA LEU A 759 0.25 -31.25 22.37
C LEU A 759 -1.19 -31.29 22.90
N PHE A 760 -1.54 -30.37 23.81
CA PHE A 760 -2.92 -30.18 24.26
C PHE A 760 -3.84 -29.67 23.14
N LEU A 761 -3.32 -29.05 22.07
CA LEU A 761 -4.15 -28.63 20.93
C LEU A 761 -4.73 -29.84 20.17
N PRO A 762 -5.92 -29.71 19.56
CA PRO A 762 -6.40 -30.70 18.59
C PRO A 762 -5.39 -30.84 17.44
N LYS A 763 -5.07 -32.07 17.04
CA LYS A 763 -4.07 -32.36 16.01
C LYS A 763 -4.24 -31.51 14.73
N LEU A 764 -5.49 -31.34 14.30
CA LEU A 764 -5.86 -30.52 13.14
C LEU A 764 -5.41 -29.06 13.24
N ILE A 765 -5.41 -28.49 14.44
CA ILE A 765 -5.02 -27.09 14.71
C ILE A 765 -3.50 -27.00 14.90
N TYR A 766 -2.90 -27.99 15.55
CA TYR A 766 -1.45 -28.11 15.70
C TYR A 766 -0.75 -28.17 14.33
N GLU A 767 -1.20 -29.04 13.43
CA GLU A 767 -0.63 -29.22 12.08
C GLU A 767 -0.95 -28.06 11.11
N ARG A 768 -1.79 -27.10 11.51
CA ARG A 768 -2.15 -25.88 10.76
C ARG A 768 -1.36 -24.63 11.17
N HIS A 769 -0.46 -24.69 12.16
CA HIS A 769 0.45 -23.59 12.49
C HIS A 769 1.26 -23.14 11.25
N GLU A 770 1.38 -21.83 11.03
CA GLU A 770 1.91 -21.27 9.78
C GLU A 770 3.38 -21.66 9.53
N GLU A 771 4.19 -21.81 10.59
CA GLU A 771 5.57 -22.30 10.49
C GLU A 771 5.65 -23.69 9.84
N TYR A 772 4.62 -24.54 10.00
CA TYR A 772 4.58 -25.84 9.32
C TYR A 772 4.39 -25.71 7.81
N ALA A 773 3.96 -24.58 7.24
CA ALA A 773 4.04 -24.35 5.79
C ALA A 773 5.52 -24.29 5.35
N TYR A 774 6.33 -23.46 6.01
CA TYR A 774 7.77 -23.38 5.77
C TYR A 774 8.48 -24.72 6.03
N LEU A 775 8.21 -25.37 7.19
CA LEU A 775 8.86 -26.64 7.53
C LEU A 775 8.40 -27.81 6.64
N ARG A 776 7.19 -27.78 6.07
CA ARG A 776 6.78 -28.73 5.01
C ARG A 776 7.54 -28.47 3.71
N LEU A 777 7.68 -27.22 3.28
CA LEU A 777 8.48 -26.86 2.10
C LEU A 777 9.96 -27.25 2.26
N VAL A 778 10.56 -27.02 3.43
CA VAL A 778 11.94 -27.46 3.74
C VAL A 778 12.05 -28.99 3.67
N LYS A 779 11.11 -29.74 4.28
CA LYS A 779 11.09 -31.21 4.19
C LYS A 779 10.94 -31.71 2.74
N ASP A 780 10.09 -31.06 1.95
CA ASP A 780 9.86 -31.39 0.54
C ASP A 780 11.08 -31.05 -0.35
N ILE A 781 11.78 -29.95 -0.10
CA ILE A 781 13.04 -29.62 -0.77
C ILE A 781 14.16 -30.60 -0.39
N ILE A 782 14.20 -31.07 0.86
CA ILE A 782 15.17 -32.08 1.32
C ILE A 782 14.87 -33.47 0.71
N ALA A 783 13.60 -33.86 0.62
CA ALA A 783 13.19 -35.17 0.11
C ALA A 783 13.14 -35.25 -1.43
N ASN A 784 12.66 -34.19 -2.09
CA ASN A 784 12.28 -34.18 -3.51
C ASN A 784 12.97 -33.06 -4.32
N GLY A 785 13.85 -32.26 -3.70
CA GLY A 785 14.55 -31.17 -4.38
C GLY A 785 15.60 -31.68 -5.37
N ALA A 786 15.62 -31.11 -6.57
CA ALA A 786 16.66 -31.37 -7.56
C ALA A 786 18.00 -30.80 -7.06
N LYS A 787 19.02 -31.66 -7.00
CA LYS A 787 20.39 -31.26 -6.64
C LYS A 787 21.02 -30.48 -7.80
N LYS A 788 21.51 -29.29 -7.50
CA LYS A 788 22.21 -28.38 -8.42
C LYS A 788 23.60 -28.05 -7.89
N ASN A 789 24.53 -27.81 -8.80
CA ASN A 789 25.82 -27.21 -8.48
C ASN A 789 25.64 -25.70 -8.30
N ASP A 790 26.45 -25.11 -7.43
CA ASP A 790 26.36 -23.69 -7.07
C ASP A 790 27.76 -23.05 -7.01
N ARG A 791 27.80 -21.72 -6.94
CA ARG A 791 29.07 -20.95 -6.94
C ARG A 791 29.87 -21.02 -5.63
N THR A 792 29.33 -21.60 -4.56
CA THR A 792 30.02 -21.78 -3.27
C THR A 792 30.66 -23.16 -3.12
N GLY A 793 30.33 -24.12 -3.99
CA GLY A 793 30.82 -25.50 -3.93
C GLY A 793 30.15 -26.36 -2.84
N THR A 794 29.17 -25.82 -2.12
CA THR A 794 28.40 -26.58 -1.12
C THR A 794 27.29 -27.42 -1.76
N GLY A 795 26.81 -27.01 -2.95
CA GLY A 795 25.70 -27.62 -3.67
C GLY A 795 24.34 -27.26 -3.07
N THR A 796 23.30 -27.29 -3.90
CA THR A 796 21.95 -26.86 -3.49
C THR A 796 20.92 -27.96 -3.78
N LEU A 797 20.07 -28.29 -2.81
CA LEU A 797 18.81 -28.98 -3.08
C LEU A 797 17.74 -27.92 -3.36
N SER A 798 17.05 -28.02 -4.50
CA SER A 798 16.08 -27.00 -4.92
C SER A 798 14.87 -27.61 -5.63
N LYS A 799 13.67 -27.22 -5.20
CA LYS A 799 12.44 -27.48 -5.95
C LYS A 799 12.07 -26.20 -6.69
N PHE A 800 11.86 -26.29 -8.00
CA PHE A 800 11.49 -25.14 -8.84
C PHE A 800 9.97 -24.94 -8.79
N GLY A 801 9.49 -23.70 -8.93
CA GLY A 801 8.05 -23.45 -9.12
C GLY A 801 7.22 -23.14 -7.87
N CYS A 802 7.73 -22.40 -6.87
CA CYS A 802 6.87 -21.58 -5.99
C CYS A 802 6.32 -20.36 -6.76
N GLN A 803 5.69 -20.62 -7.91
CA GLN A 803 5.28 -19.65 -8.92
C GLN A 803 3.78 -19.74 -9.23
N PHE A 804 3.10 -20.81 -8.83
CA PHE A 804 1.67 -20.98 -9.06
C PHE A 804 0.90 -20.79 -7.75
N TYR A 805 -0.23 -20.11 -7.81
CA TYR A 805 -1.17 -19.97 -6.70
C TYR A 805 -2.59 -20.29 -7.17
N VAL A 806 -3.45 -20.69 -6.23
CA VAL A 806 -4.85 -21.05 -6.51
C VAL A 806 -5.76 -20.21 -5.64
N GLU A 807 -6.70 -19.51 -6.25
CA GLU A 807 -7.70 -18.68 -5.58
C GLU A 807 -9.05 -18.82 -6.31
N ASN A 808 -10.17 -18.90 -5.58
CA ASN A 808 -11.53 -19.01 -6.12
C ASN A 808 -11.82 -20.17 -7.11
N GLY A 809 -10.89 -21.11 -7.31
CA GLY A 809 -10.98 -22.19 -8.31
C GLY A 809 -10.16 -21.93 -9.59
N GLU A 810 -9.46 -20.80 -9.66
CA GLU A 810 -8.55 -20.42 -10.72
C GLU A 810 -7.09 -20.66 -10.29
N LEU A 811 -6.27 -21.18 -11.21
CA LEU A 811 -4.83 -21.41 -11.03
C LEU A 811 -4.05 -20.35 -11.82
N SER A 812 -3.40 -19.46 -11.08
CA SER A 812 -2.62 -18.33 -11.60
C SER A 812 -1.12 -18.61 -11.52
N CYS A 813 -0.32 -17.97 -12.38
CA CYS A 813 1.13 -18.14 -12.48
C CYS A 813 1.86 -16.80 -12.38
N GLN A 814 2.93 -16.75 -11.58
CA GLN A 814 3.81 -15.61 -11.41
C GLN A 814 5.24 -15.97 -11.86
N MET A 815 5.65 -15.42 -13.01
CA MET A 815 7.02 -15.50 -13.51
C MET A 815 7.79 -14.24 -13.11
N TYR A 816 9.02 -14.40 -12.61
CA TYR A 816 9.97 -13.30 -12.46
C TYR A 816 11.15 -13.50 -13.41
N GLN A 817 11.37 -12.54 -14.31
CA GLN A 817 12.52 -12.50 -15.21
C GLN A 817 13.42 -11.32 -14.86
N ARG A 818 14.60 -11.61 -14.31
CA ARG A 818 15.56 -10.59 -13.85
C ARG A 818 16.03 -9.66 -14.97
N SER A 819 16.17 -10.16 -16.19
CA SER A 819 16.69 -9.44 -17.36
C SER A 819 16.06 -10.03 -18.62
N ALA A 820 15.47 -9.17 -19.46
CA ALA A 820 14.43 -9.56 -20.39
C ALA A 820 14.50 -8.82 -21.74
N ASP A 821 14.96 -9.54 -22.76
CA ASP A 821 14.90 -9.12 -24.16
C ASP A 821 13.45 -9.06 -24.64
N LEU A 822 13.02 -7.86 -25.06
CA LEU A 822 11.68 -7.62 -25.59
C LEU A 822 11.52 -8.07 -27.06
N GLY A 823 12.62 -8.36 -27.77
CA GLY A 823 12.58 -8.79 -29.18
C GLY A 823 12.13 -10.24 -29.37
N LEU A 824 12.79 -11.18 -28.69
CA LEU A 824 12.55 -12.62 -28.82
C LEU A 824 12.21 -13.27 -27.47
N GLY A 825 12.92 -12.91 -26.40
CA GLY A 825 12.84 -13.58 -25.10
C GLY A 825 11.47 -13.47 -24.40
N VAL A 826 10.97 -12.25 -24.25
CA VAL A 826 9.67 -11.99 -23.59
C VAL A 826 8.48 -12.55 -24.37
N PRO A 827 8.37 -12.40 -25.71
CA PRO A 827 7.38 -13.11 -26.51
C PRO A 827 7.36 -14.62 -26.25
N PHE A 828 8.52 -15.30 -26.33
CA PHE A 828 8.61 -16.74 -26.08
C PHE A 828 8.14 -17.12 -24.66
N ASN A 829 8.57 -16.37 -23.65
CA ASN A 829 8.22 -16.63 -22.25
C ASN A 829 6.72 -16.40 -21.98
N ILE A 830 6.11 -15.36 -22.56
CA ILE A 830 4.68 -15.09 -22.39
C ILE A 830 3.84 -16.25 -22.97
N ALA A 831 4.13 -16.69 -24.19
CA ALA A 831 3.38 -17.78 -24.83
C ALA A 831 3.56 -19.11 -24.11
N SER A 832 4.80 -19.48 -23.77
CA SER A 832 5.10 -20.76 -23.12
C SER A 832 4.57 -20.86 -21.69
N TYR A 833 4.68 -19.81 -20.87
CA TYR A 833 4.17 -19.85 -19.50
C TYR A 833 2.64 -19.66 -19.42
N SER A 834 2.01 -18.92 -20.34
CA SER A 834 0.53 -18.90 -20.46
C SER A 834 -0.01 -20.30 -20.81
N LEU A 835 0.63 -21.00 -21.75
CA LEU A 835 0.27 -22.37 -22.11
C LEU A 835 0.47 -23.35 -20.95
N LEU A 836 1.61 -23.27 -20.27
CA LEU A 836 1.91 -24.08 -19.08
C LEU A 836 0.88 -23.85 -17.95
N THR A 837 0.42 -22.61 -17.76
CA THR A 837 -0.64 -22.28 -16.78
C THR A 837 -1.96 -22.95 -17.13
N CYS A 838 -2.33 -23.00 -18.42
CA CYS A 838 -3.53 -23.70 -18.88
C CYS A 838 -3.41 -25.23 -18.71
N MET A 839 -2.25 -25.83 -19.02
CA MET A 839 -1.97 -27.26 -18.84
C MET A 839 -2.01 -27.66 -17.35
N ILE A 840 -1.24 -26.92 -16.54
CA ILE A 840 -1.50 -26.53 -15.15
C ILE A 840 -2.90 -26.82 -14.61
N ALA A 841 -3.77 -25.86 -14.89
CA ALA A 841 -5.15 -25.79 -14.48
C ALA A 841 -5.96 -27.03 -14.92
N GLN A 842 -5.85 -27.45 -16.19
CA GLN A 842 -6.62 -28.60 -16.71
C GLN A 842 -6.29 -29.93 -16.00
N VAL A 843 -5.02 -30.14 -15.66
CA VAL A 843 -4.55 -31.34 -14.92
C VAL A 843 -4.97 -31.30 -13.45
N CYS A 844 -5.10 -30.11 -12.87
CA CYS A 844 -5.57 -29.92 -11.49
C CYS A 844 -7.11 -29.80 -11.34
N ASP A 845 -7.89 -29.94 -12.42
CA ASP A 845 -9.34 -29.66 -12.46
C ASP A 845 -9.72 -28.24 -11.98
N LEU A 846 -8.88 -27.26 -12.33
CA LEU A 846 -9.04 -25.83 -12.06
C LEU A 846 -9.24 -25.03 -13.36
N LEU A 847 -9.72 -23.80 -13.23
CA LEU A 847 -9.76 -22.82 -14.33
C LEU A 847 -8.37 -22.15 -14.49
N PRO A 848 -7.93 -21.77 -15.70
CA PRO A 848 -6.74 -20.94 -15.86
C PRO A 848 -7.00 -19.51 -15.34
N GLY A 849 -6.15 -19.03 -14.43
CA GLY A 849 -6.18 -17.67 -13.90
C GLY A 849 -5.16 -16.73 -14.55
N ASP A 850 -4.71 -15.74 -13.78
CA ASP A 850 -3.77 -14.71 -14.21
C ASP A 850 -2.37 -15.29 -14.55
N PHE A 851 -1.78 -14.87 -15.68
CA PHE A 851 -0.33 -14.97 -15.90
C PHE A 851 0.34 -13.61 -15.65
N VAL A 852 1.16 -13.54 -14.60
CA VAL A 852 1.83 -12.34 -14.12
C VAL A 852 3.33 -12.44 -14.42
N HIS A 853 3.78 -11.74 -15.46
CA HIS A 853 5.21 -11.62 -15.77
C HIS A 853 5.80 -10.35 -15.13
N ALA A 854 6.54 -10.52 -14.03
CA ALA A 854 7.33 -9.47 -13.41
C ALA A 854 8.73 -9.42 -14.05
N ILE A 855 9.11 -8.25 -14.59
CA ILE A 855 10.41 -8.04 -15.25
C ILE A 855 11.24 -7.08 -14.40
N GLY A 856 12.51 -7.42 -14.15
CA GLY A 856 13.46 -6.56 -13.42
C GLY A 856 14.13 -5.53 -14.35
N ASP A 857 14.81 -6.03 -15.39
CA ASP A 857 15.42 -5.25 -16.46
C ASP A 857 14.75 -5.63 -17.79
N ALA A 858 14.17 -4.64 -18.48
CA ALA A 858 13.51 -4.79 -19.77
C ALA A 858 14.34 -4.08 -20.85
N HIS A 859 14.92 -4.83 -21.78
CA HIS A 859 15.87 -4.30 -22.75
C HIS A 859 15.58 -4.75 -24.18
N VAL A 860 16.20 -4.05 -25.13
CA VAL A 860 16.19 -4.36 -26.55
C VAL A 860 17.64 -4.35 -27.03
N TYR A 861 18.09 -5.42 -27.67
CA TYR A 861 19.41 -5.43 -28.30
C TYR A 861 19.45 -4.43 -29.46
N SER A 862 20.57 -3.71 -29.63
CA SER A 862 20.72 -2.71 -30.71
C SER A 862 20.54 -3.31 -32.12
N THR A 863 20.75 -4.63 -32.27
CA THR A 863 20.50 -5.41 -33.48
C THR A 863 19.01 -5.72 -33.74
N HIS A 864 18.15 -5.59 -32.73
CA HIS A 864 16.70 -5.84 -32.79
C HIS A 864 15.89 -4.55 -33.03
N VAL A 865 16.47 -3.37 -32.84
CA VAL A 865 15.75 -2.07 -32.92
C VAL A 865 15.00 -1.90 -34.24
N ARG A 866 15.68 -2.01 -35.39
CA ARG A 866 15.02 -1.86 -36.71
C ARG A 866 13.94 -2.93 -36.99
N PRO A 867 14.16 -4.23 -36.71
CA PRO A 867 13.08 -5.23 -36.69
C PRO A 867 11.89 -4.86 -35.80
N LEU A 868 12.12 -4.26 -34.63
CA LEU A 868 11.05 -3.83 -33.72
C LEU A 868 10.36 -2.54 -34.20
N GLU A 869 11.05 -1.63 -34.87
CA GLU A 869 10.46 -0.47 -35.54
C GLU A 869 9.45 -0.89 -36.62
N GLU A 870 9.77 -1.94 -37.40
CA GLU A 870 8.82 -2.57 -38.34
C GLU A 870 7.63 -3.20 -37.60
N GLN A 871 7.89 -3.92 -36.50
CA GLN A 871 6.85 -4.53 -35.68
C GLN A 871 5.89 -3.50 -35.09
N LEU A 872 6.38 -2.32 -34.69
CA LEU A 872 5.57 -1.23 -34.14
C LEU A 872 4.64 -0.57 -35.17
N GLN A 873 4.82 -0.82 -36.48
CA GLN A 873 3.87 -0.38 -37.53
C GLN A 873 2.72 -1.37 -37.76
N LYS A 874 2.76 -2.57 -37.17
CA LYS A 874 1.73 -3.60 -37.37
C LYS A 874 0.47 -3.28 -36.55
N GLN A 875 -0.68 -3.25 -37.21
CA GLN A 875 -1.98 -3.06 -36.56
C GLN A 875 -2.46 -4.35 -35.90
N PRO A 876 -2.81 -4.36 -34.59
CA PRO A 876 -3.20 -5.57 -33.87
C PRO A 876 -4.36 -6.34 -34.52
N LYS A 877 -4.22 -7.66 -34.61
CA LYS A 877 -5.23 -8.56 -35.14
C LYS A 877 -6.17 -9.13 -34.05
N PRO A 878 -7.32 -9.72 -34.42
CA PRO A 878 -8.20 -10.41 -33.47
C PRO A 878 -7.49 -11.56 -32.76
N PHE A 879 -7.79 -11.76 -31.48
CA PHE A 879 -7.20 -12.86 -30.71
C PHE A 879 -7.79 -14.22 -31.13
N PRO A 880 -6.95 -15.24 -31.34
CA PRO A 880 -7.42 -16.60 -31.58
C PRO A 880 -7.89 -17.26 -30.27
N VAL A 881 -8.51 -18.44 -30.38
CA VAL A 881 -8.94 -19.25 -29.23
C VAL A 881 -8.10 -20.51 -29.15
N LEU A 882 -7.40 -20.68 -28.03
CA LEU A 882 -6.74 -21.95 -27.69
C LEU A 882 -7.79 -22.95 -27.20
N LYS A 883 -7.88 -24.08 -27.88
CA LYS A 883 -8.50 -25.31 -27.35
C LYS A 883 -7.42 -26.31 -26.96
N MET A 884 -7.73 -27.11 -25.96
CA MET A 884 -6.90 -28.20 -25.46
C MET A 884 -7.70 -29.50 -25.41
N ASN A 885 -7.04 -30.63 -25.61
CA ASN A 885 -7.67 -31.95 -25.50
C ASN A 885 -8.12 -32.21 -24.04
N PRO A 886 -9.44 -32.24 -23.75
CA PRO A 886 -9.95 -32.31 -22.38
C PRO A 886 -9.73 -33.69 -21.72
N LEU A 887 -9.34 -34.70 -22.50
CA LEU A 887 -9.03 -36.05 -22.01
C LEU A 887 -7.65 -36.13 -21.36
N LYS A 888 -6.80 -35.09 -21.50
CA LYS A 888 -5.47 -35.05 -20.90
C LYS A 888 -5.55 -34.64 -19.43
N LYS A 889 -5.16 -35.57 -18.54
CA LYS A 889 -5.21 -35.46 -17.07
C LYS A 889 -3.86 -35.75 -16.40
N ASP A 890 -2.79 -35.67 -17.18
CA ASP A 890 -1.40 -35.78 -16.73
C ASP A 890 -0.56 -34.80 -17.54
N ILE A 891 0.36 -34.09 -16.86
CA ILE A 891 1.13 -32.98 -17.43
C ILE A 891 2.15 -33.47 -18.47
N ASP A 892 2.75 -34.63 -18.23
CA ASP A 892 3.73 -35.25 -19.14
C ASP A 892 3.05 -35.98 -20.33
N SER A 893 1.71 -36.05 -20.35
CA SER A 893 0.94 -36.76 -21.38
C SER A 893 0.57 -35.92 -22.61
N PHE A 894 0.76 -34.59 -22.55
CA PHE A 894 0.43 -33.68 -23.66
C PHE A 894 1.44 -33.77 -24.80
N VAL A 895 0.94 -33.71 -26.03
CA VAL A 895 1.72 -33.63 -27.28
C VAL A 895 1.18 -32.50 -28.17
N ALA A 896 1.94 -32.09 -29.19
CA ALA A 896 1.60 -30.98 -30.08
C ALA A 896 0.16 -31.03 -30.64
N SER A 897 -0.35 -32.23 -30.97
CA SER A 897 -1.70 -32.44 -31.51
C SER A 897 -2.83 -32.36 -30.49
N ASP A 898 -2.54 -32.14 -29.20
CA ASP A 898 -3.56 -31.87 -28.18
C ASP A 898 -3.97 -30.39 -28.11
N PHE A 899 -3.37 -29.52 -28.93
CA PHE A 899 -3.57 -28.08 -28.93
C PHE A 899 -4.07 -27.60 -30.30
N GLU A 900 -5.18 -26.85 -30.33
CA GLU A 900 -5.77 -26.26 -31.53
C GLU A 900 -5.91 -24.73 -31.33
N LEU A 901 -5.28 -23.93 -32.20
CA LEU A 901 -5.43 -22.46 -32.20
C LEU A 901 -6.44 -22.04 -33.27
N VAL A 902 -7.68 -21.77 -32.86
CA VAL A 902 -8.77 -21.37 -33.76
C VAL A 902 -8.70 -19.89 -34.08
N GLY A 903 -8.74 -19.54 -35.37
CA GLY A 903 -8.70 -18.13 -35.81
C GLY A 903 -7.31 -17.49 -35.74
N TYR A 904 -6.24 -18.30 -35.67
CA TYR A 904 -4.87 -17.79 -35.64
C TYR A 904 -4.41 -17.32 -37.01
N ASP A 905 -4.37 -16.00 -37.16
CA ASP A 905 -3.90 -15.28 -38.35
C ASP A 905 -2.71 -14.38 -37.95
N PRO A 906 -1.47 -14.89 -37.78
CA PRO A 906 -0.34 -14.07 -37.37
C PRO A 906 0.11 -13.07 -38.46
N HIS A 907 0.90 -12.07 -38.08
CA HIS A 907 1.60 -11.20 -39.03
C HIS A 907 2.79 -11.89 -39.72
N ASN A 908 3.21 -11.33 -40.86
CA ASN A 908 4.39 -11.79 -41.63
C ASN A 908 5.70 -11.76 -40.82
N LYS A 909 6.63 -12.64 -41.21
CA LYS A 909 7.95 -12.81 -40.59
C LYS A 909 8.78 -11.54 -40.56
N ILE A 910 9.17 -11.15 -39.35
CA ILE A 910 10.29 -10.25 -39.04
C ILE A 910 11.47 -11.11 -38.58
N GLU A 911 12.69 -10.81 -39.05
CA GLU A 911 13.90 -11.52 -38.62
C GLU A 911 14.71 -10.70 -37.61
N MET A 912 15.00 -11.30 -36.45
CA MET A 912 15.90 -10.74 -35.44
C MET A 912 17.09 -11.68 -35.24
N LYS A 913 18.30 -11.12 -35.19
CA LYS A 913 19.52 -11.92 -34.97
C LYS A 913 19.70 -12.21 -33.48
N MET A 914 19.64 -13.47 -33.09
CA MET A 914 20.05 -13.96 -31.77
C MET A 914 21.37 -13.29 -31.32
N ALA A 915 21.32 -12.56 -30.22
CA ALA A 915 22.52 -12.16 -29.49
C ALA A 915 23.06 -13.36 -28.69
N ILE A 916 24.38 -13.49 -28.65
CA ILE A 916 25.12 -14.56 -27.94
C ILE A 916 26.07 -13.88 -26.95
#